data_AF-A0A2M7ZGR1-F1
#
_entry.id   AF-A0A2M7ZGR1-F1
#
_cell.length_a   1.000
_cell.length_b   1.000
_cell.length_c   1.000
_cell.angle_alpha   90.00
_cell.angle_beta   90.00
_cell.angle_gamma   90.00
#
_symmetry.space_group_name_H-M   'P 1'
#
loop_
_entity.id
_entity.type
_entity.pdbx_description
1 polymer ?
#
loop_
_entity_poly.entity_id
_entity_poly.type
_entity_poly.pdbx_seq_one_letter_code
_entity_poly.pdbx_strand_id
1 'polypeptide(L)'
;MFIKIDCNLTQSLYYGKYEFHIAKMIRVAYGLSDELFSITGNVIFENVTEIRKFIQQVNKHRSENDKLLVGEVYGSGLLDEIYHFILREYEVTTNKNVFNKAVSYLNANLGEEKLREIVFNFVELFPPKEIYHGKASVFDYLNSFTESRSNFEIALEELMLLYFANFNPANKKLKEFFDDQYLSKKDNYLAVINELNKFFLTQEKFGPDNQDIFSLLMTPIITNPDNLWDQLEFIKIRWGVIIKDFLVNKILTSKDLMKEDSKFEFFGGGVPPTIAPFYKGKIEDADKFVIGKSLYKYALDAEKDTYEPENFTKDLHWMPQVVMIAKNIYVWLDQLSKAYHREIKTLDQIPDEELDLLANRSFNALWLIGIWERSPASKRIKHILGNIDAVASAYSLYDYNIANDLGGEVAYENLNQRAKKRGIRLASDMVPNHTGIYSKWTIEHPEYFIQSSVCPFPNYKFSGENLSQDSNIEIRIEDGYWTRSDAAVVFQRIDKSTNQVTYIYHGNDGTNMPWDDTAQLNMLEGYVREAVIQKIFDVARRFSIIRFDAAMTLAKRHFSRLWYPQPGKGGDIPSRAEHSLSNEEFDSKFPVEFWREVVDRINNELPDTLLLAEAFWLMEGYFVRTLGMHRVYNSAFMHMMMKEENDKYRDLITNTLEFEPEILKRYVNFMSNPDEETAIKQFGTDDKYFGVLSMMITLPGLPMFAHGQVEGYTEKYGMEYQCAYYNEAPKEWLVERHYRQIFPIMKKRYLFAEVDNFWIYDCIDSFGNVNENVFAFTNSYGKEKTLVLYNNSYARAEGKIYQSAQKLVNYGSEKRLNKISLIESLNIKNDKNVFYIMFDEISKLNYVYNFSDFQDGLEILLNGFEHKVFTNIIEVYDTDGIFKSIYQKYFHQGIYDIENEIKEIKYEPIYQVFNSIFDNDDLSQLYKCLTINIKDENCKSLQKLDNKFYYLITLINNFVSKKIDVQKVSKKFKNLMQNIKDVNKVINEQEIAESSSQETFFKCILTSKYSNYKENILLVILYNILNILAKEFQDNYNFIDDFNFKKL
;
A
#
# COMPACT_ATOMS: atom_id res chain seq x y z
N MET A 1 -8.04 70.33 0.35
CA MET A 1 -6.87 71.20 0.56
C MET A 1 -6.59 71.26 2.05
N PHE A 2 -5.81 70.31 2.57
CA PHE A 2 -5.02 70.37 3.81
C PHE A 2 -4.21 69.07 3.81
N ILE A 3 -3.02 69.17 3.22
CA ILE A 3 -2.02 68.10 3.19
C ILE A 3 -1.36 68.12 4.56
N LYS A 4 -1.59 67.06 5.35
CA LYS A 4 -0.77 66.76 6.52
C LYS A 4 0.52 66.13 5.99
N ILE A 5 1.59 66.91 6.03
CA ILE A 5 2.94 66.44 5.78
C ILE A 5 3.33 65.64 7.03
N ASP A 6 3.26 64.31 6.94
CA ASP A 6 3.94 63.45 7.91
C ASP A 6 5.43 63.52 7.63
N CYS A 7 6.12 64.35 8.42
CA CYS A 7 7.57 64.31 8.59
C CYS A 7 7.96 63.05 9.37
N ASN A 8 7.97 61.90 8.69
CA ASN A 8 8.79 60.76 9.07
C ASN A 8 9.76 60.49 7.91
N LEU A 9 10.85 61.25 7.91
CA LEU A 9 12.03 60.97 7.10
C LEU A 9 12.57 59.60 7.50
N THR A 10 12.24 58.62 6.67
CA THR A 10 12.94 57.36 6.38
C THR A 10 14.37 57.28 6.95
N GLN A 11 14.52 56.61 8.10
CA GLN A 11 15.73 55.83 8.39
C GLN A 11 15.58 54.52 7.60
N SER A 12 16.36 54.36 6.54
CA SER A 12 16.43 53.14 5.74
C SER A 12 17.08 52.02 6.54
N LEU A 13 16.31 51.39 7.42
CA LEU A 13 16.72 50.12 8.01
C LEU A 13 16.49 49.02 6.96
N TYR A 14 17.49 48.85 6.09
CA TYR A 14 17.64 47.75 5.15
C TYR A 14 17.81 46.41 5.90
N TYR A 15 16.77 45.94 6.57
CA TYR A 15 16.81 44.62 7.21
C TYR A 15 16.34 43.55 6.23
N GLY A 16 17.31 42.86 5.63
CA GLY A 16 17.10 41.74 4.72
C GLY A 16 18.40 41.06 4.31
N LYS A 17 19.46 41.13 5.12
CA LYS A 17 20.85 40.88 4.71
C LYS A 17 21.58 40.12 5.82
N TYR A 18 22.18 38.96 5.47
CA TYR A 18 22.94 38.16 6.43
C TYR A 18 24.37 38.68 6.50
N GLU A 19 24.82 39.16 7.65
CA GLU A 19 26.17 39.70 7.80
C GLU A 19 27.16 38.59 8.20
N PHE A 20 28.36 38.63 7.62
CA PHE A 20 29.37 37.61 7.86
C PHE A 20 30.79 38.18 7.71
N HIS A 21 31.56 38.16 8.80
CA HIS A 21 32.93 38.66 8.80
C HIS A 21 33.86 37.83 7.91
N ILE A 22 34.56 38.48 6.97
CA ILE A 22 35.63 37.84 6.19
C ILE A 22 36.89 38.71 6.17
N ALA A 23 38.02 38.16 6.62
CA ALA A 23 39.30 38.84 6.61
C ALA A 23 39.78 39.16 5.18
N LYS A 24 40.39 40.32 4.98
CA LYS A 24 40.88 40.84 3.68
C LYS A 24 41.69 39.81 2.90
N MET A 25 42.62 39.12 3.57
CA MET A 25 43.47 38.12 2.92
C MET A 25 42.70 36.89 2.45
N ILE A 26 41.63 36.51 3.15
CA ILE A 26 40.76 35.39 2.77
C ILE A 26 39.88 35.77 1.57
N ARG A 27 39.40 37.04 1.53
CA ARG A 27 38.69 37.57 0.35
C ARG A 27 39.54 37.45 -0.91
N VAL A 28 40.82 37.82 -0.81
CA VAL A 28 41.80 37.72 -1.90
C VAL A 28 42.11 36.25 -2.22
N ALA A 29 42.32 35.40 -1.21
CA ALA A 29 42.70 34.00 -1.39
C ALA A 29 41.63 33.19 -2.15
N TYR A 30 40.34 33.43 -1.88
CA TYR A 30 39.24 32.74 -2.55
C TYR A 30 38.63 33.51 -3.74
N GLY A 31 39.10 34.74 -4.02
CA GLY A 31 38.62 35.54 -5.14
C GLY A 31 37.14 35.94 -5.03
N LEU A 32 36.72 36.35 -3.84
CA LEU A 32 35.31 36.66 -3.54
C LEU A 32 34.83 37.96 -4.24
N SER A 33 33.56 38.00 -4.67
CA SER A 33 32.98 39.15 -5.38
C SER A 33 32.74 40.35 -4.47
N ASP A 34 33.19 41.53 -4.91
CA ASP A 34 33.03 42.82 -4.22
C ASP A 34 31.57 43.28 -4.06
N GLU A 35 30.66 42.69 -4.84
CA GLU A 35 29.22 42.99 -4.80
C GLU A 35 28.55 42.49 -3.51
N LEU A 36 29.13 41.46 -2.88
CA LEU A 36 28.60 40.86 -1.66
C LEU A 36 28.95 41.64 -0.40
N PHE A 37 29.73 42.74 -0.43
CA PHE A 37 30.22 43.36 0.82
C PHE A 37 29.41 44.59 1.26
N SER A 38 29.14 44.68 2.56
CA SER A 38 28.51 45.81 3.25
C SER A 38 29.44 47.02 3.37
N ILE A 39 28.87 48.13 3.83
CA ILE A 39 29.60 49.31 4.28
C ILE A 39 30.43 49.07 5.55
N THR A 40 30.10 48.06 6.36
CA THR A 40 30.85 47.68 7.58
C THR A 40 32.00 46.71 7.30
N GLY A 41 32.03 46.12 6.09
CA GLY A 41 33.05 45.15 5.68
C GLY A 41 32.58 43.71 5.77
N ASN A 42 31.38 43.43 6.25
CA ASN A 42 30.80 42.09 6.28
C ASN A 42 30.38 41.64 4.88
N VAL A 43 30.45 40.33 4.61
CA VAL A 43 29.73 39.72 3.49
C VAL A 43 28.26 39.71 3.81
N ILE A 44 27.48 40.24 2.88
CA ILE A 44 26.04 40.25 2.82
C ILE A 44 25.62 39.28 1.73
N PHE A 45 24.87 38.27 2.15
CA PHE A 45 24.09 37.47 1.22
C PHE A 45 22.68 38.05 1.14
N GLU A 46 22.20 38.30 -0.07
CA GLU A 46 20.81 38.68 -0.34
C GLU A 46 19.90 37.44 -0.38
N ASN A 47 20.45 36.28 -0.77
CA ASN A 47 19.71 35.02 -0.86
C ASN A 47 20.61 33.77 -0.73
N VAL A 48 19.99 32.60 -0.64
CA VAL A 48 20.67 31.29 -0.52
C VAL A 48 21.52 30.95 -1.75
N THR A 49 21.14 31.42 -2.95
CA THR A 49 21.90 31.17 -4.19
C THR A 49 23.30 31.80 -4.11
N GLU A 50 23.42 32.99 -3.53
CA GLU A 50 24.72 33.63 -3.31
C GLU A 50 25.60 32.86 -2.32
N ILE A 51 25.01 32.32 -1.25
CA ILE A 51 25.69 31.45 -0.29
C ILE A 51 26.21 30.19 -0.97
N ARG A 52 25.39 29.53 -1.80
CA ARG A 52 25.81 28.34 -2.56
C ARG A 52 26.99 28.66 -3.49
N LYS A 53 26.99 29.82 -4.17
CA LYS A 53 28.10 30.25 -5.03
C LYS A 53 29.38 30.50 -4.22
N PHE A 54 29.26 31.18 -3.09
CA PHE A 54 30.37 31.43 -2.15
C PHE A 54 30.99 30.11 -1.67
N ILE A 55 30.15 29.19 -1.17
CA ILE A 55 30.59 27.88 -0.68
C ILE A 55 31.27 27.07 -1.78
N GLN A 56 30.74 27.09 -3.00
CA GLN A 56 31.35 26.39 -4.13
C GLN A 56 32.77 26.92 -4.41
N GLN A 57 32.99 28.23 -4.34
CA GLN A 57 34.32 28.82 -4.55
C GLN A 57 35.31 28.43 -3.45
N VAL A 58 34.88 28.47 -2.20
CA VAL A 58 35.70 28.07 -1.05
C VAL A 58 36.02 26.57 -1.10
N ASN A 59 35.01 25.71 -1.25
CA ASN A 59 35.15 24.26 -1.18
C ASN A 59 36.01 23.66 -2.31
N LYS A 60 36.26 24.39 -3.41
CA LYS A 60 37.24 23.99 -4.43
C LYS A 60 38.67 23.86 -3.89
N HIS A 61 38.97 24.56 -2.81
CA HIS A 61 40.30 24.64 -2.21
C HIS A 61 40.40 23.89 -0.88
N ARG A 62 39.31 23.24 -0.43
CA ARG A 62 39.24 22.52 0.85
C ARG A 62 39.20 21.00 0.65
N SER A 63 39.70 20.29 1.66
CA SER A 63 39.59 18.82 1.74
C SER A 63 38.15 18.40 2.07
N GLU A 64 37.78 17.14 1.79
CA GLU A 64 36.41 16.65 1.96
C GLU A 64 35.87 16.77 3.39
N ASN A 65 36.73 16.61 4.39
CA ASN A 65 36.36 16.73 5.81
C ASN A 65 36.19 18.18 6.27
N ASP A 66 36.76 19.13 5.52
CA ASP A 66 36.76 20.56 5.85
C ASP A 66 35.76 21.35 5.01
N LYS A 67 35.01 20.69 4.13
CA LYS A 67 33.99 21.34 3.29
C LYS A 67 32.92 22.01 4.15
N LEU A 68 32.56 23.22 3.73
CA LEU A 68 31.46 23.99 4.30
C LEU A 68 30.13 23.51 3.75
N LEU A 69 29.12 23.52 4.61
CA LEU A 69 27.73 23.23 4.27
C LEU A 69 26.90 24.53 4.20
N VAL A 70 25.81 24.52 3.42
CA VAL A 70 25.01 25.73 3.16
C VAL A 70 24.33 26.23 4.43
N GLY A 71 23.72 25.32 5.17
CA GLY A 71 23.08 25.57 6.46
C GLY A 71 24.06 26.06 7.53
N GLU A 72 25.33 25.59 7.53
CA GLU A 72 26.35 26.07 8.48
C GLU A 72 26.67 27.56 8.24
N VAL A 73 26.95 27.95 7.00
CA VAL A 73 27.26 29.36 6.64
C VAL A 73 26.03 30.24 6.84
N TYR A 74 24.86 29.80 6.38
CA TYR A 74 23.60 30.52 6.55
C TYR A 74 23.29 30.74 8.03
N GLY A 75 23.41 29.70 8.86
CA GLY A 75 23.12 29.79 10.29
C GLY A 75 24.08 30.70 11.04
N SER A 76 25.37 30.67 10.70
CA SER A 76 26.37 31.56 11.30
C SER A 76 26.14 33.03 10.92
N GLY A 77 25.88 33.31 9.63
CA GLY A 77 25.55 34.68 9.20
C GLY A 77 24.21 35.20 9.73
N LEU A 78 23.23 34.31 9.93
CA LEU A 78 21.97 34.67 10.58
C LEU A 78 22.16 35.00 12.07
N LEU A 79 23.04 34.27 12.77
CA LEU A 79 23.38 34.56 14.16
C LEU A 79 24.00 35.96 14.30
N ASP A 80 24.90 36.32 13.39
CA ASP A 80 25.52 37.65 13.31
C ASP A 80 24.48 38.75 13.05
N GLU A 81 23.59 38.54 12.06
CA GLU A 81 22.46 39.46 11.77
C GLU A 81 21.56 39.66 13.01
N ILE A 82 21.25 38.59 13.74
CA ILE A 82 20.46 38.67 14.98
C ILE A 82 21.21 39.47 16.05
N TYR A 83 22.52 39.30 16.18
CA TYR A 83 23.30 40.02 17.19
C TYR A 83 23.37 41.51 16.89
N HIS A 84 23.59 41.91 15.64
CA HIS A 84 23.45 43.31 15.23
C HIS A 84 22.05 43.86 15.54
N PHE A 85 21.00 43.11 15.22
CA PHE A 85 19.63 43.51 15.53
C PHE A 85 19.42 43.74 17.03
N ILE A 86 19.90 42.83 17.88
CA ILE A 86 19.79 42.95 19.35
C ILE A 86 20.55 44.16 19.87
N LEU A 87 21.78 44.39 19.41
CA LEU A 87 22.58 45.54 19.81
C LEU A 87 21.94 46.85 19.40
N ARG A 88 21.34 46.87 18.20
CA ARG A 88 20.64 48.05 17.70
C ARG A 88 19.36 48.33 18.45
N GLU A 89 18.53 47.31 18.71
CA GLU A 89 17.34 47.47 19.55
C GLU A 89 17.73 47.93 20.96
N TYR A 90 18.75 47.34 21.57
CA TYR A 90 19.25 47.77 22.89
C TYR A 90 19.67 49.24 22.92
N GLU A 91 20.44 49.70 21.93
CA GLU A 91 20.87 51.10 21.83
C GLU A 91 19.68 52.05 21.64
N VAL A 92 18.68 51.67 20.85
CA VAL A 92 17.55 52.54 20.51
C VAL A 92 16.50 52.59 21.62
N THR A 93 16.16 51.44 22.22
CA THR A 93 15.02 51.32 23.14
C THR A 93 15.42 51.48 24.61
N THR A 94 16.63 51.05 24.98
CA THR A 94 17.02 50.92 26.39
C THR A 94 18.15 51.90 26.72
N ASN A 95 19.31 51.80 26.07
CA ASN A 95 20.49 52.58 26.42
C ASN A 95 20.99 53.43 25.25
N LYS A 96 20.38 54.61 25.08
CA LYS A 96 20.76 55.55 24.00
C LYS A 96 22.23 55.96 24.06
N ASN A 97 22.87 55.93 22.90
CA ASN A 97 24.29 56.25 22.68
C ASN A 97 25.24 55.35 23.49
N VAL A 98 24.88 54.09 23.75
CA VAL A 98 25.69 53.18 24.57
C VAL A 98 27.08 52.95 24.00
N PHE A 99 27.24 52.86 22.68
CA PHE A 99 28.55 52.67 22.05
C PHE A 99 29.43 53.92 22.19
N ASN A 100 28.85 55.12 22.13
CA ASN A 100 29.58 56.36 22.42
C ASN A 100 30.09 56.41 23.87
N LYS A 101 29.25 55.96 24.83
CA LYS A 101 29.64 55.80 26.23
C LYS A 101 30.74 54.74 26.40
N ALA A 102 30.65 53.63 25.65
CA ALA A 102 31.66 52.57 25.67
C ALA A 102 33.02 53.08 25.17
N VAL A 103 33.05 53.85 24.06
CA VAL A 103 34.27 54.51 23.57
C VAL A 103 34.88 55.42 24.64
N SER A 104 34.04 56.24 25.29
CA SER A 104 34.48 57.15 26.36
C SER A 104 35.07 56.41 27.55
N TYR A 105 34.45 55.30 27.96
CA TYR A 105 34.92 54.42 29.03
C TYR A 105 36.24 53.75 28.69
N LEU A 106 36.36 53.18 27.48
CA LEU A 106 37.58 52.52 27.02
C LEU A 106 38.76 53.51 26.91
N ASN A 107 38.51 54.73 26.41
CA ASN A 107 39.53 55.78 26.36
C ASN A 107 40.04 56.13 27.76
N ALA A 108 39.18 56.18 28.77
CA ALA A 108 39.56 56.49 30.15
C ALA A 108 40.39 55.36 30.81
N ASN A 109 40.08 54.09 30.52
CA ASN A 109 40.72 52.95 31.19
C ASN A 109 41.94 52.37 30.45
N LEU A 110 41.94 52.39 29.12
CA LEU A 110 43.00 51.80 28.29
C LEU A 110 43.90 52.84 27.62
N GLY A 111 43.41 54.08 27.50
CA GLY A 111 44.06 55.16 26.75
C GLY A 111 43.64 55.19 25.28
N GLU A 112 43.42 56.40 24.76
CA GLU A 112 42.92 56.65 23.41
C GLU A 112 43.82 56.07 22.31
N GLU A 113 45.15 56.17 22.48
CA GLU A 113 46.12 55.66 21.50
C GLU A 113 46.00 54.14 21.31
N LYS A 114 45.85 53.39 22.42
CA LYS A 114 45.73 51.92 22.37
C LYS A 114 44.41 51.47 21.76
N LEU A 115 43.30 52.14 22.11
CA LEU A 115 41.99 51.82 21.54
C LEU A 115 41.97 52.10 20.04
N ARG A 116 42.46 53.28 19.64
CA ARG A 116 42.50 53.68 18.23
C ARG A 116 43.38 52.76 17.41
N GLU A 117 44.52 52.34 17.94
CA GLU A 117 45.41 51.38 17.26
C GLU A 117 44.72 50.04 17.00
N ILE A 118 43.95 49.51 17.96
CA ILE A 118 43.26 48.23 17.78
C ILE A 118 42.10 48.33 16.79
N VAL A 119 41.30 49.40 16.88
CA VAL A 119 40.20 49.64 15.94
C VAL A 119 40.74 49.86 14.53
N PHE A 120 41.87 50.57 14.40
CA PHE A 120 42.57 50.73 13.13
C PHE A 120 43.04 49.39 12.56
N ASN A 121 43.69 48.54 13.37
CA ASN A 121 44.17 47.23 12.93
C ASN A 121 43.00 46.31 12.54
N PHE A 122 41.89 46.36 13.27
CA PHE A 122 40.67 45.63 12.91
C PHE A 122 40.13 46.06 11.55
N VAL A 123 39.99 47.36 11.31
CA VAL A 123 39.49 47.89 10.03
C VAL A 123 40.48 47.62 8.87
N GLU A 124 41.77 47.51 9.12
CA GLU A 124 42.73 47.04 8.09
C GLU A 124 42.52 45.57 7.72
N LEU A 125 42.24 44.73 8.71
CA LEU A 125 42.06 43.27 8.55
C LEU A 125 40.69 42.91 8.00
N PHE A 126 39.65 43.62 8.42
CA PHE A 126 38.25 43.44 8.01
C PHE A 126 37.73 44.74 7.36
N PRO A 127 38.27 45.13 6.20
CA PRO A 127 37.99 46.44 5.64
C PRO A 127 36.54 46.57 5.14
N PRO A 128 35.86 47.66 5.56
CA PRO A 128 34.74 48.27 4.84
C PRO A 128 34.98 48.37 3.34
N LYS A 129 33.90 48.32 2.56
CA LYS A 129 33.95 48.37 1.09
C LYS A 129 34.79 49.54 0.55
N GLU A 130 34.64 50.74 1.11
CA GLU A 130 35.37 51.93 0.65
C GLU A 130 36.89 51.84 0.88
N ILE A 131 37.30 51.23 2.00
CA ILE A 131 38.71 51.02 2.34
C ILE A 131 39.29 49.88 1.49
N TYR A 132 38.53 48.79 1.31
CA TYR A 132 38.95 47.65 0.50
C TYR A 132 39.27 48.07 -0.94
N HIS A 133 38.46 48.96 -1.52
CA HIS A 133 38.68 49.53 -2.85
C HIS A 133 39.69 50.69 -2.91
N GLY A 134 40.29 51.09 -1.78
CA GLY A 134 41.23 52.21 -1.72
C GLY A 134 40.59 53.58 -1.99
N LYS A 135 39.27 53.74 -1.81
CA LYS A 135 38.55 55.01 -1.98
C LYS A 135 38.73 55.94 -0.76
N ALA A 136 38.99 55.39 0.41
CA ALA A 136 39.28 56.11 1.64
C ALA A 136 40.42 55.44 2.40
N SER A 137 41.20 56.22 3.16
CA SER A 137 42.13 55.65 4.13
C SER A 137 41.39 55.18 5.37
N VAL A 138 41.97 54.22 6.11
CA VAL A 138 41.40 53.76 7.40
C VAL A 138 41.23 54.93 8.38
N PHE A 139 42.18 55.87 8.37
CA PHE A 139 42.12 57.07 9.19
C PHE A 139 40.92 57.95 8.83
N ASP A 140 40.71 58.23 7.54
CA ASP A 140 39.62 59.08 7.09
C ASP A 140 38.26 58.43 7.38
N TYR A 141 38.16 57.12 7.15
CA TYR A 141 36.95 56.35 7.45
C TYR A 141 36.57 56.40 8.93
N LEU A 142 37.52 56.13 9.84
CA LEU A 142 37.26 56.12 11.29
C LEU A 142 36.89 57.49 11.86
N ASN A 143 37.27 58.58 11.20
CA ASN A 143 36.88 59.95 11.59
C ASN A 143 35.62 60.45 10.85
N SER A 144 34.97 59.59 10.08
CA SER A 144 33.74 59.93 9.34
C SER A 144 32.51 59.24 9.94
N PHE A 145 31.35 59.50 9.34
CA PHE A 145 30.06 59.00 9.78
C PHE A 145 29.41 58.23 8.65
N THR A 146 28.78 57.11 8.98
CA THR A 146 27.84 56.46 8.08
C THR A 146 26.44 56.71 8.59
N GLU A 147 25.63 57.36 7.75
CA GLU A 147 24.36 57.97 8.15
C GLU A 147 24.53 58.90 9.37
N SER A 148 23.99 58.51 10.54
CA SER A 148 24.07 59.27 11.79
C SER A 148 24.95 58.62 12.87
N ARG A 149 25.66 57.52 12.56
CA ARG A 149 26.55 56.83 13.51
C ARG A 149 28.01 57.07 13.15
N SER A 150 28.83 57.21 14.18
CA SER A 150 30.29 57.31 14.01
C SER A 150 30.83 55.99 13.47
N ASN A 151 31.67 56.03 12.44
CA ASN A 151 32.31 54.82 11.92
C ASN A 151 33.23 54.16 12.95
N PHE A 152 33.71 54.92 13.93
CA PHE A 152 34.44 54.36 15.07
C PHE A 152 33.54 53.54 16.00
N GLU A 153 32.30 53.98 16.24
CA GLU A 153 31.32 53.24 17.05
C GLU A 153 30.90 51.95 16.33
N ILE A 154 30.67 52.03 15.01
CA ILE A 154 30.39 50.87 14.16
C ILE A 154 31.58 49.89 14.23
N ALA A 155 32.81 50.34 14.03
CA ALA A 155 33.98 49.46 14.09
C ALA A 155 34.19 48.84 15.48
N LEU A 156 33.80 49.52 16.56
CA LEU A 156 33.83 48.96 17.91
C LEU A 156 32.76 47.88 18.12
N GLU A 157 31.58 48.05 17.55
CA GLU A 157 30.51 47.04 17.54
C GLU A 157 30.95 45.77 16.79
N GLU A 158 31.49 45.91 15.58
CA GLU A 158 32.01 44.80 14.78
C GLU A 158 33.19 44.08 15.48
N LEU A 159 34.09 44.84 16.11
CA LEU A 159 35.19 44.29 16.92
C LEU A 159 34.66 43.43 18.08
N MET A 160 33.52 43.81 18.67
CA MET A 160 32.86 43.04 19.71
C MET A 160 32.17 41.78 19.15
N LEU A 161 31.58 41.84 17.96
CA LEU A 161 30.96 40.67 17.32
C LEU A 161 32.00 39.64 16.83
N LEU A 162 33.16 40.11 16.37
CA LEU A 162 34.33 39.26 16.08
C LEU A 162 34.67 38.36 17.28
N TYR A 163 34.57 38.88 18.51
CA TYR A 163 34.80 38.10 19.72
C TYR A 163 33.78 36.97 19.87
N PHE A 164 32.48 37.25 19.71
CA PHE A 164 31.44 36.22 19.83
C PHE A 164 31.55 35.16 18.72
N ALA A 165 31.90 35.56 17.50
CA ALA A 165 32.11 34.64 16.38
C ALA A 165 33.26 33.64 16.67
N ASN A 166 34.36 34.11 17.29
CA ASN A 166 35.49 33.26 17.71
C ASN A 166 35.25 32.48 18.99
N PHE A 167 34.43 33.02 19.90
CA PHE A 167 34.03 32.36 21.12
C PHE A 167 33.14 31.15 20.85
N ASN A 168 32.35 31.18 19.77
CA ASN A 168 31.40 30.13 19.40
C ASN A 168 32.10 28.86 18.86
N PRO A 169 32.09 27.73 19.60
CA PRO A 169 32.74 26.50 19.14
C PRO A 169 32.12 25.92 17.86
N ALA A 170 30.81 26.12 17.65
CA ALA A 170 30.09 25.65 16.47
C ALA A 170 30.60 26.26 15.15
N ASN A 171 31.33 27.38 15.23
CA ASN A 171 31.96 28.06 14.10
C ASN A 171 33.31 27.43 13.68
N LYS A 172 33.72 26.29 14.22
CA LYS A 172 35.05 25.68 13.99
C LYS A 172 35.50 25.64 12.51
N LYS A 173 34.62 25.26 11.58
CA LYS A 173 34.92 25.18 10.14
C LYS A 173 34.93 26.54 9.43
N LEU A 174 34.30 27.54 10.04
CA LEU A 174 34.18 28.91 9.57
C LEU A 174 35.24 29.84 10.17
N LYS A 175 35.96 29.38 11.20
CA LYS A 175 36.92 30.20 11.95
C LYS A 175 37.93 30.92 11.07
N GLU A 176 38.41 30.31 9.99
CA GLU A 176 39.38 30.94 9.09
C GLU A 176 38.89 32.27 8.49
N PHE A 177 37.58 32.48 8.35
CA PHE A 177 37.05 33.72 7.79
C PHE A 177 37.21 34.89 8.75
N PHE A 178 37.16 34.64 10.05
CA PHE A 178 37.12 35.66 11.10
C PHE A 178 38.09 35.37 12.24
N ASP A 179 39.22 34.71 12.00
CA ASP A 179 40.13 34.31 13.08
C ASP A 179 40.74 35.54 13.78
N ASP A 180 40.51 35.66 15.08
CA ASP A 180 41.07 36.74 15.89
C ASP A 180 42.61 36.68 16.00
N GLN A 181 43.23 35.55 15.62
CA GLN A 181 44.68 35.39 15.58
C GLN A 181 45.36 36.26 14.51
N TYR A 182 44.60 36.81 13.56
CA TYR A 182 45.14 37.71 12.55
C TYR A 182 45.46 39.11 13.10
N LEU A 183 44.93 39.46 14.28
CA LEU A 183 45.21 40.72 14.95
C LEU A 183 46.66 40.75 15.46
N SER A 184 47.43 41.76 15.02
CA SER A 184 48.85 41.90 15.37
C SER A 184 49.12 42.13 16.86
N LYS A 185 48.13 42.62 17.60
CA LYS A 185 48.20 42.95 19.05
C LYS A 185 47.07 42.30 19.84
N LYS A 186 47.03 40.96 19.84
CA LYS A 186 45.97 40.18 20.50
C LYS A 186 45.76 40.52 21.98
N ASP A 187 46.82 40.77 22.75
CA ASP A 187 46.69 41.13 24.17
C ASP A 187 45.93 42.45 24.37
N ASN A 188 46.12 43.43 23.48
CA ASN A 188 45.39 44.69 23.51
C ASN A 188 43.92 44.49 23.10
N TYR A 189 43.65 43.63 22.11
CA TYR A 189 42.28 43.26 21.73
C TYR A 189 41.54 42.60 22.89
N LEU A 190 42.15 41.61 23.55
CA LEU A 190 41.55 40.96 24.72
C LEU A 190 41.35 41.92 25.89
N ALA A 191 42.26 42.89 26.08
CA ALA A 191 42.08 43.95 27.07
C ALA A 191 40.86 44.82 26.75
N VAL A 192 40.66 45.21 25.48
CA VAL A 192 39.47 45.95 25.04
C VAL A 192 38.19 45.14 25.28
N ILE A 193 38.15 43.86 24.92
CA ILE A 193 36.98 42.99 25.16
C ILE A 193 36.69 42.84 26.67
N ASN A 194 37.72 42.67 27.50
CA ASN A 194 37.56 42.55 28.95
C ASN A 194 37.01 43.84 29.57
N GLU A 195 37.48 45.01 29.14
CA GLU A 195 36.95 46.29 29.61
C GLU A 195 35.55 46.59 29.05
N LEU A 196 35.24 46.17 27.81
CA LEU A 196 33.87 46.22 27.28
C LEU A 196 32.91 45.37 28.11
N ASN A 197 33.29 44.15 28.48
CA ASN A 197 32.49 43.29 29.34
C ASN A 197 32.23 43.97 30.70
N LYS A 198 33.27 44.52 31.35
CA LYS A 198 33.10 45.31 32.59
C LYS A 198 32.19 46.51 32.42
N PHE A 199 32.30 47.22 31.29
CA PHE A 199 31.43 48.34 30.98
C PHE A 199 29.96 47.89 30.90
N PHE A 200 29.64 46.87 30.09
CA PHE A 200 28.26 46.39 29.93
C PHE A 200 27.66 45.79 31.21
N LEU A 201 28.47 45.22 32.11
CA LEU A 201 28.00 44.81 33.45
C LEU A 201 27.44 45.97 34.30
N THR A 202 27.87 47.21 34.03
CA THR A 202 27.38 48.42 34.73
C THR A 202 26.24 49.12 34.01
N GLN A 203 25.90 48.70 32.79
CA GLN A 203 24.85 49.32 31.99
C GLN A 203 23.47 48.72 32.29
N GLU A 204 22.43 49.36 31.74
CA GLU A 204 21.07 48.83 31.82
C GLU A 204 20.99 47.44 31.17
N LYS A 205 20.29 46.52 31.84
CA LYS A 205 20.09 45.15 31.38
C LYS A 205 19.06 45.10 30.25
N PHE A 206 19.14 44.05 29.44
CA PHE A 206 18.29 43.82 28.26
C PHE A 206 17.86 42.35 28.19
N GLY A 207 16.92 42.05 27.30
CA GLY A 207 16.47 40.67 27.12
C GLY A 207 15.35 40.22 28.06
N PRO A 208 14.69 39.09 27.76
CA PRO A 208 13.63 38.52 28.60
C PRO A 208 14.13 38.08 29.99
N ASP A 209 15.42 37.70 30.07
CA ASP A 209 16.06 37.22 31.30
C ASP A 209 16.80 38.35 32.07
N ASN A 210 16.65 39.61 31.62
CA ASN A 210 17.22 40.79 32.27
C ASN A 210 18.74 40.66 32.55
N GLN A 211 19.49 40.39 31.48
CA GLN A 211 20.94 40.15 31.49
C GLN A 211 21.71 41.37 30.96
N ASP A 212 23.00 41.49 31.29
CA ASP A 212 23.88 42.40 30.55
C ASP A 212 24.10 41.89 29.11
N ILE A 213 24.53 42.77 28.21
CA ILE A 213 24.65 42.45 26.77
C ILE A 213 25.64 41.32 26.49
N PHE A 214 26.77 41.27 27.21
CA PHE A 214 27.75 40.20 27.01
C PHE A 214 27.18 38.85 27.44
N SER A 215 26.59 38.77 28.62
CA SER A 215 25.91 37.56 29.10
C SER A 215 24.78 37.13 28.16
N LEU A 216 23.97 38.09 27.68
CA LEU A 216 22.87 37.83 26.75
C LEU A 216 23.39 37.15 25.47
N LEU A 217 24.37 37.77 24.78
CA LEU A 217 24.91 37.23 23.52
C LEU A 217 25.72 35.94 23.70
N MET A 218 26.31 35.68 24.88
CA MET A 218 26.95 34.39 25.17
C MET A 218 25.96 33.27 25.49
N THR A 219 24.76 33.57 25.98
CA THR A 219 23.84 32.57 26.53
C THR A 219 23.48 31.46 25.51
N PRO A 220 23.13 31.74 24.23
CA PRO A 220 22.86 30.69 23.26
C PRO A 220 24.09 29.80 23.03
N ILE A 221 25.27 30.40 22.91
CA ILE A 221 26.54 29.71 22.68
C ILE A 221 26.89 28.81 23.87
N ILE A 222 26.76 29.28 25.10
CA ILE A 222 27.08 28.49 26.30
C ILE A 222 26.10 27.33 26.48
N THR A 223 24.82 27.55 26.16
CA THR A 223 23.78 26.53 26.33
C THR A 223 23.93 25.42 25.30
N ASN A 224 24.31 25.75 24.06
CA ASN A 224 24.44 24.81 22.94
C ASN A 224 25.76 25.04 22.17
N PRO A 225 26.92 24.69 22.73
CA PRO A 225 28.23 25.13 22.24
C PRO A 225 28.61 24.60 20.86
N ASP A 226 28.24 23.36 20.53
CA ASP A 226 28.72 22.68 19.34
C ASP A 226 27.71 22.67 18.18
N ASN A 227 26.54 23.31 18.33
CA ASN A 227 25.46 23.23 17.34
C ASN A 227 24.78 24.59 17.07
N LEU A 228 25.02 25.15 15.87
CA LEU A 228 24.39 26.40 15.42
C LEU A 228 22.86 26.32 15.37
N TRP A 229 22.29 25.15 15.05
CA TRP A 229 20.84 24.97 15.03
C TRP A 229 20.25 25.18 16.42
N ASP A 230 20.79 24.50 17.42
CA ASP A 230 20.27 24.56 18.79
C ASP A 230 20.46 25.97 19.40
N GLN A 231 21.47 26.72 18.95
CA GLN A 231 21.64 28.14 19.30
C GLN A 231 20.52 29.01 18.70
N LEU A 232 20.22 28.88 17.40
CA LEU A 232 19.15 29.63 16.74
C LEU A 232 17.76 29.24 17.27
N GLU A 233 17.54 27.96 17.59
CA GLU A 233 16.30 27.48 18.20
C GLU A 233 16.12 28.05 19.61
N PHE A 234 17.20 28.12 20.40
CA PHE A 234 17.19 28.80 21.71
C PHE A 234 16.77 30.26 21.55
N ILE A 235 17.34 30.98 20.58
CA ILE A 235 16.99 32.37 20.29
C ILE A 235 15.52 32.51 19.92
N LYS A 236 15.00 31.65 19.03
CA LYS A 236 13.59 31.68 18.65
C LYS A 236 12.66 31.51 19.85
N ILE A 237 12.95 30.53 20.71
CA ILE A 237 12.10 30.19 21.87
C ILE A 237 12.19 31.27 22.96
N ARG A 238 13.40 31.73 23.28
CA ARG A 238 13.63 32.62 24.43
C ARG A 238 13.50 34.09 24.05
N TRP A 239 14.04 34.48 22.89
CA TRP A 239 14.10 35.88 22.44
C TRP A 239 13.02 36.24 21.42
N GLY A 240 12.06 35.34 21.15
CA GLY A 240 10.93 35.55 20.22
C GLY A 240 10.09 36.81 20.49
N VAL A 241 10.12 37.35 21.71
CA VAL A 241 9.44 38.61 22.08
C VAL A 241 10.23 39.87 21.68
N ILE A 242 11.52 39.72 21.36
CA ILE A 242 12.43 40.81 20.95
C ILE A 242 12.64 40.77 19.43
N ILE A 243 12.87 39.58 18.88
CA ILE A 243 13.08 39.42 17.43
C ILE A 243 11.73 39.50 16.68
N LYS A 244 11.73 40.14 15.50
CA LYS A 244 10.52 40.30 14.67
C LYS A 244 10.21 39.01 13.89
N ASP A 245 8.96 38.87 13.43
CA ASP A 245 8.47 37.68 12.71
C ASP A 245 9.33 37.30 11.49
N PHE A 246 9.91 38.28 10.80
CA PHE A 246 10.78 38.01 9.66
C PHE A 246 12.08 37.25 10.05
N LEU A 247 12.65 37.52 11.23
CA LEU A 247 13.83 36.80 11.73
C LEU A 247 13.47 35.39 12.18
N VAL A 248 12.27 35.19 12.73
CA VAL A 248 11.75 33.87 13.07
C VAL A 248 11.64 33.00 11.81
N ASN A 249 11.09 33.54 10.72
CA ASN A 249 11.02 32.83 9.44
C ASN A 249 12.41 32.50 8.86
N LYS A 250 13.39 33.40 9.01
CA LYS A 250 14.79 33.12 8.63
C LYS A 250 15.42 32.01 9.46
N ILE A 251 15.15 31.95 10.77
CA ILE A 251 15.62 30.85 11.64
C ILE A 251 15.01 29.51 11.20
N LEU A 252 13.71 29.50 10.88
CA LEU A 252 13.04 28.33 10.35
C LEU A 252 13.61 27.89 8.99
N THR A 253 13.96 28.84 8.12
CA THR A 253 14.64 28.55 6.85
C THR A 253 16.05 27.97 7.09
N SER A 254 16.80 28.49 8.07
CA SER A 254 18.11 27.93 8.46
C SER A 254 18.00 26.46 8.85
N LYS A 255 16.94 26.10 9.58
CA LYS A 255 16.65 24.71 9.96
C LYS A 255 16.54 23.80 8.76
N ASP A 256 15.78 24.23 7.76
CA ASP A 256 15.46 23.44 6.59
C ASP A 256 16.71 23.23 5.71
N LEU A 257 17.56 24.25 5.58
CA LEU A 257 18.84 24.15 4.90
C LEU A 257 19.82 23.20 5.62
N MET A 258 19.90 23.28 6.96
CA MET A 258 20.74 22.36 7.74
C MET A 258 20.25 20.90 7.63
N LYS A 259 18.93 20.68 7.51
CA LYS A 259 18.37 19.37 7.20
C LYS A 259 18.75 18.91 5.80
N GLU A 260 18.66 19.78 4.79
CA GLU A 260 19.04 19.49 3.41
C GLU A 260 20.49 18.97 3.32
N ASP A 261 21.41 19.60 4.06
CA ASP A 261 22.84 19.23 4.11
C ASP A 261 23.13 17.87 4.77
N SER A 262 22.20 17.34 5.57
CA SER A 262 22.38 16.05 6.23
C SER A 262 22.36 14.90 5.21
N LYS A 263 23.37 14.03 5.27
CA LYS A 263 23.41 12.78 4.48
C LYS A 263 22.62 11.71 5.22
N PHE A 264 21.56 11.18 4.62
CA PHE A 264 20.89 9.99 5.13
C PHE A 264 21.72 8.75 4.78
N GLU A 265 22.04 7.91 5.76
CA GLU A 265 22.75 6.64 5.56
C GLU A 265 21.84 5.51 5.01
N PHE A 266 20.54 5.75 4.85
CA PHE A 266 19.61 4.77 4.29
C PHE A 266 19.47 4.93 2.78
N PHE A 267 20.27 4.17 2.03
CA PHE A 267 20.00 3.86 0.63
C PHE A 267 18.95 2.75 0.56
N GLY A 268 17.78 3.09 0.04
CA GLY A 268 16.73 2.14 -0.30
C GLY A 268 15.36 2.79 -0.16
N GLY A 269 14.58 2.80 -1.23
CA GLY A 269 13.14 3.01 -1.18
C GLY A 269 12.53 1.93 -0.30
N GLY A 270 12.56 2.18 1.01
CA GLY A 270 12.10 1.24 2.02
C GLY A 270 10.62 0.99 1.79
N VAL A 271 10.25 -0.29 1.86
CA VAL A 271 8.86 -0.73 1.96
C VAL A 271 8.17 0.14 3.03
N PRO A 272 7.03 0.79 2.71
CA PRO A 272 6.28 1.55 3.71
C PRO A 272 6.07 0.69 4.96
N PRO A 273 6.36 1.19 6.17
CA PRO A 273 6.14 0.42 7.40
C PRO A 273 4.70 -0.12 7.46
N THR A 274 4.53 -1.43 7.73
CA THR A 274 3.20 -2.02 7.96
C THR A 274 2.66 -1.60 9.33
N ILE A 275 1.85 -0.55 9.35
CA ILE A 275 1.13 -0.07 10.54
C ILE A 275 -0.36 -0.11 10.23
N ALA A 276 -1.15 -0.65 11.16
CA ALA A 276 -2.61 -0.62 11.04
C ALA A 276 -3.10 0.83 11.26
N PRO A 277 -3.94 1.38 10.36
CA PRO A 277 -4.53 2.69 10.56
C PRO A 277 -5.41 2.68 11.82
N PHE A 278 -5.15 3.62 12.71
CA PHE A 278 -5.90 3.81 13.93
C PHE A 278 -6.74 5.08 13.80
N TYR A 279 -8.06 4.93 13.71
CA TYR A 279 -8.97 6.04 13.41
C TYR A 279 -9.59 6.71 14.66
N LYS A 280 -9.31 6.20 15.87
CA LYS A 280 -9.82 6.79 17.14
C LYS A 280 -8.80 6.70 18.26
N GLY A 281 -8.24 7.82 18.69
CA GLY A 281 -7.26 7.90 19.80
C GLY A 281 -5.85 8.23 19.32
N LYS A 282 -4.94 8.53 20.25
CA LYS A 282 -3.54 8.80 19.91
C LYS A 282 -2.87 7.52 19.44
N ILE A 283 -2.19 7.57 18.30
CA ILE A 283 -1.32 6.47 17.87
C ILE A 283 -0.16 6.39 18.87
N GLU A 284 -0.17 5.36 19.72
CA GLU A 284 1.02 4.98 20.48
C GLU A 284 2.13 4.69 19.46
N ASP A 285 3.30 5.31 19.63
CA ASP A 285 4.40 5.34 18.65
C ASP A 285 4.20 6.20 17.38
N ALA A 286 3.35 7.23 17.38
CA ALA A 286 3.26 8.20 16.28
C ALA A 286 4.62 8.83 15.86
N ASP A 287 5.59 8.84 16.78
CA ASP A 287 6.95 9.30 16.55
C ASP A 287 7.81 8.34 15.69
N LYS A 288 7.37 7.10 15.45
CA LYS A 288 8.12 6.10 14.67
C LYS A 288 7.87 6.18 13.16
N PHE A 289 6.78 6.81 12.70
CA PHE A 289 6.46 6.92 11.27
C PHE A 289 6.84 8.29 10.74
N VAL A 290 8.12 8.41 10.40
CA VAL A 290 8.74 9.62 9.91
C VAL A 290 9.36 9.34 8.55
N ILE A 291 9.01 10.12 7.53
CA ILE A 291 9.56 9.99 6.18
C ILE A 291 10.21 11.30 5.76
N GLY A 292 11.30 11.19 5.00
CA GLY A 292 12.04 12.31 4.44
C GLY A 292 12.89 13.06 5.48
N LYS A 293 13.65 14.05 5.01
CA LYS A 293 14.51 14.88 5.86
C LYS A 293 13.72 15.90 6.67
N SER A 294 12.50 16.24 6.26
CA SER A 294 11.58 17.09 7.01
C SER A 294 11.18 16.48 8.36
N LEU A 295 11.33 15.16 8.48
CA LEU A 295 10.84 14.33 9.57
C LEU A 295 9.31 14.39 9.73
N TYR A 296 8.60 14.36 8.59
CA TYR A 296 7.15 14.48 8.56
C TYR A 296 6.47 13.27 9.23
N LYS A 297 5.63 13.54 10.24
CA LYS A 297 4.92 12.54 11.05
C LYS A 297 3.50 12.32 10.54
N TYR A 298 3.34 11.41 9.58
CA TYR A 298 2.03 11.12 8.97
C TYR A 298 0.98 10.64 9.98
N ALA A 299 1.41 9.84 10.97
CA ALA A 299 0.53 9.32 12.00
C ALA A 299 -0.20 10.45 12.77
N LEU A 300 0.44 11.61 12.97
CA LEU A 300 -0.19 12.76 13.63
C LEU A 300 -1.25 13.45 12.76
N ASP A 301 -1.12 13.36 11.43
CA ASP A 301 -2.10 13.95 10.51
C ASP A 301 -3.25 13.01 10.20
N ALA A 302 -3.08 11.70 10.36
CA ALA A 302 -4.18 10.74 10.27
C ALA A 302 -5.30 11.05 11.30
N GLU A 303 -4.96 11.61 12.47
CA GLU A 303 -5.97 12.10 13.42
C GLU A 303 -6.86 13.20 12.83
N LYS A 304 -6.32 14.04 11.94
CA LYS A 304 -7.08 15.12 11.29
C LYS A 304 -8.15 14.56 10.34
N ASP A 305 -7.90 13.41 9.72
CA ASP A 305 -8.84 12.76 8.81
C ASP A 305 -10.18 12.41 9.50
N THR A 306 -10.20 12.30 10.83
CA THR A 306 -11.42 12.09 11.62
C THR A 306 -12.35 13.31 11.66
N TYR A 307 -11.80 14.52 11.52
CA TYR A 307 -12.54 15.78 11.49
C TYR A 307 -12.93 16.22 10.08
N GLU A 308 -12.34 15.60 9.05
CA GLU A 308 -12.69 15.83 7.66
C GLU A 308 -14.12 15.34 7.34
N PRO A 309 -14.84 15.98 6.40
CA PRO A 309 -16.19 15.59 6.04
C PRO A 309 -16.24 14.22 5.35
N GLU A 310 -17.29 13.46 5.64
CA GLU A 310 -17.62 12.21 4.94
C GLU A 310 -18.28 12.52 3.58
N ASN A 311 -17.53 12.32 2.49
CA ASN A 311 -17.92 12.64 1.11
C ASN A 311 -17.62 11.48 0.14
N PHE A 312 -18.10 10.28 0.49
CA PHE A 312 -17.99 9.10 -0.37
C PHE A 312 -18.68 9.32 -1.72
N THR A 313 -18.02 8.88 -2.79
CA THR A 313 -18.69 8.69 -4.08
C THR A 313 -19.59 7.45 -4.01
N LYS A 314 -20.77 7.56 -4.63
CA LYS A 314 -21.71 6.45 -4.74
C LYS A 314 -21.24 5.47 -5.81
N ASP A 315 -21.13 4.21 -5.44
CA ASP A 315 -20.81 3.14 -6.38
C ASP A 315 -22.01 2.85 -7.31
N LEU A 316 -21.71 2.58 -8.59
CA LEU A 316 -22.65 1.91 -9.50
C LEU A 316 -22.67 0.40 -9.24
N HIS A 317 -23.75 -0.28 -9.64
CA HIS A 317 -23.98 -1.70 -9.35
C HIS A 317 -22.81 -2.65 -9.72
N TRP A 318 -22.02 -2.30 -10.74
CA TRP A 318 -20.89 -3.11 -11.22
C TRP A 318 -19.60 -2.86 -10.43
N MET A 319 -19.41 -1.68 -9.84
CA MET A 319 -18.16 -1.26 -9.20
C MET A 319 -17.75 -2.12 -7.98
N PRO A 320 -18.67 -2.52 -7.08
CA PRO A 320 -18.35 -3.42 -5.96
C PRO A 320 -17.90 -4.82 -6.44
N GLN A 321 -18.43 -5.26 -7.59
CA GLN A 321 -18.21 -6.61 -8.11
C GLN A 321 -16.97 -6.72 -9.01
N VAL A 322 -16.18 -5.67 -9.14
CA VAL A 322 -14.96 -5.70 -9.96
C VAL A 322 -13.99 -6.75 -9.42
N VAL A 323 -13.50 -7.60 -10.32
CA VAL A 323 -12.34 -8.46 -10.12
C VAL A 323 -11.37 -8.20 -11.26
N MET A 324 -10.22 -7.65 -10.90
CA MET A 324 -9.27 -7.10 -11.86
C MET A 324 -8.07 -8.03 -12.04
N ILE A 325 -7.60 -8.14 -13.29
CA ILE A 325 -6.29 -8.71 -13.60
C ILE A 325 -5.41 -7.65 -14.27
N ALA A 326 -4.19 -7.51 -13.76
CA ALA A 326 -3.17 -6.62 -14.31
C ALA A 326 -2.32 -7.35 -15.34
N LYS A 327 -2.05 -6.71 -16.48
CA LYS A 327 -1.19 -7.22 -17.55
C LYS A 327 -0.24 -6.13 -18.04
N ASN A 328 1.06 -6.29 -17.77
CA ASN A 328 2.12 -5.62 -18.53
C ASN A 328 2.00 -5.97 -20.02
N ILE A 329 1.61 -5.00 -20.84
CA ILE A 329 1.09 -5.28 -22.18
C ILE A 329 2.14 -5.87 -23.10
N TYR A 330 3.35 -5.31 -23.17
CA TYR A 330 4.41 -5.79 -24.06
C TYR A 330 4.83 -7.23 -23.72
N VAL A 331 5.04 -7.50 -22.42
CA VAL A 331 5.35 -8.84 -21.92
C VAL A 331 4.21 -9.81 -22.22
N TRP A 332 2.96 -9.38 -22.03
CA TRP A 332 1.80 -10.24 -22.27
C TRP A 332 1.66 -10.59 -23.76
N LEU A 333 1.86 -9.64 -24.68
CA LEU A 333 1.81 -9.91 -26.12
C LEU A 333 2.92 -10.89 -26.57
N ASP A 334 4.13 -10.79 -26.01
CA ASP A 334 5.21 -11.75 -26.21
C ASP A 334 4.83 -13.16 -25.71
N GLN A 335 4.29 -13.26 -24.49
CA GLN A 335 3.83 -14.53 -23.93
C GLN A 335 2.67 -15.15 -24.73
N LEU A 336 1.70 -14.34 -25.18
CA LEU A 336 0.63 -14.79 -26.05
C LEU A 336 1.18 -15.26 -27.39
N SER A 337 2.20 -14.59 -27.94
CA SER A 337 2.81 -15.01 -29.19
C SER A 337 3.40 -16.43 -29.08
N LYS A 338 4.06 -16.70 -27.94
CA LYS A 338 4.62 -18.02 -27.61
C LYS A 338 3.50 -19.05 -27.39
N ALA A 339 2.46 -18.71 -26.64
CA ALA A 339 1.35 -19.59 -26.29
C ALA A 339 0.47 -20.00 -27.50
N TYR A 340 0.21 -19.05 -28.41
CA TYR A 340 -0.64 -19.27 -29.59
C TYR A 340 0.14 -19.56 -30.87
N HIS A 341 1.47 -19.70 -30.77
CA HIS A 341 2.38 -20.01 -31.88
C HIS A 341 2.21 -19.10 -33.11
N ARG A 342 1.95 -17.82 -32.89
CA ARG A 342 1.83 -16.79 -33.93
C ARG A 342 2.30 -15.45 -33.40
N GLU A 343 2.81 -14.57 -34.25
CA GLU A 343 3.22 -13.24 -33.82
C GLU A 343 2.01 -12.38 -33.44
N ILE A 344 2.04 -11.81 -32.23
CA ILE A 344 1.04 -10.90 -31.67
C ILE A 344 1.80 -9.66 -31.18
N LYS A 345 1.61 -8.53 -31.87
CA LYS A 345 2.30 -7.25 -31.62
C LYS A 345 1.36 -6.12 -31.23
N THR A 346 0.10 -6.17 -31.65
CA THR A 346 -0.87 -5.09 -31.45
C THR A 346 -2.08 -5.55 -30.66
N LEU A 347 -2.81 -4.59 -30.06
CA LEU A 347 -3.95 -4.87 -29.18
C LEU A 347 -5.09 -5.64 -29.87
N ASP A 348 -5.34 -5.37 -31.15
CA ASP A 348 -6.35 -6.05 -31.96
C ASP A 348 -5.99 -7.51 -32.28
N GLN A 349 -4.72 -7.89 -32.14
CA GLN A 349 -4.25 -9.25 -32.42
C GLN A 349 -4.42 -10.21 -31.23
N ILE A 350 -4.73 -9.69 -30.02
CA ILE A 350 -5.03 -10.50 -28.84
C ILE A 350 -6.16 -11.48 -29.20
N PRO A 351 -5.96 -12.82 -29.04
CA PRO A 351 -6.93 -13.83 -29.45
C PRO A 351 -8.26 -13.71 -28.70
N ASP A 352 -9.34 -14.09 -29.36
CA ASP A 352 -10.67 -14.13 -28.74
C ASP A 352 -10.74 -15.20 -27.64
N GLU A 353 -10.03 -16.31 -27.85
CA GLU A 353 -9.88 -17.42 -26.89
C GLU A 353 -9.26 -16.96 -25.57
N GLU A 354 -8.34 -15.99 -25.61
CA GLU A 354 -7.72 -15.42 -24.42
C GLU A 354 -8.72 -14.56 -23.64
N LEU A 355 -9.53 -13.77 -24.35
CA LEU A 355 -10.58 -12.96 -23.71
C LEU A 355 -11.68 -13.86 -23.12
N ASP A 356 -12.03 -14.95 -23.82
CA ASP A 356 -12.95 -15.98 -23.33
C ASP A 356 -12.39 -16.68 -22.10
N LEU A 357 -11.08 -16.96 -22.07
CA LEU A 357 -10.39 -17.52 -20.92
C LEU A 357 -10.50 -16.60 -19.69
N LEU A 358 -10.21 -15.30 -19.85
CA LEU A 358 -10.33 -14.32 -18.77
C LEU A 358 -11.77 -14.23 -18.23
N ALA A 359 -12.76 -14.16 -19.13
CA ALA A 359 -14.17 -14.11 -18.75
C ALA A 359 -14.61 -15.39 -18.03
N ASN A 360 -14.20 -16.57 -18.50
CA ASN A 360 -14.50 -17.86 -17.86
C ASN A 360 -13.88 -18.00 -16.47
N ARG A 361 -12.70 -17.37 -16.26
CA ARG A 361 -12.05 -17.22 -14.95
C ARG A 361 -12.69 -16.14 -14.07
N SER A 362 -13.78 -15.52 -14.54
CA SER A 362 -14.56 -14.49 -13.82
C SER A 362 -13.85 -13.16 -13.60
N PHE A 363 -12.83 -12.85 -14.41
CA PHE A 363 -12.30 -11.51 -14.49
C PHE A 363 -13.25 -10.63 -15.30
N ASN A 364 -13.61 -9.48 -14.75
CA ASN A 364 -14.47 -8.49 -15.40
C ASN A 364 -13.79 -7.12 -15.56
N ALA A 365 -12.52 -7.01 -15.14
CA ALA A 365 -11.66 -5.87 -15.42
C ALA A 365 -10.26 -6.34 -15.85
N LEU A 366 -9.73 -5.70 -16.90
CA LEU A 366 -8.41 -5.94 -17.45
C LEU A 366 -7.61 -4.64 -17.45
N TRP A 367 -6.60 -4.55 -16.59
CA TRP A 367 -5.70 -3.41 -16.52
C TRP A 367 -4.49 -3.61 -17.43
N LEU A 368 -4.38 -2.73 -18.42
CA LEU A 368 -3.33 -2.73 -19.44
C LEU A 368 -2.22 -1.76 -19.03
N ILE A 369 -1.17 -2.29 -18.41
CA ILE A 369 -0.04 -1.49 -17.93
C ILE A 369 0.84 -1.08 -19.10
N GLY A 370 1.14 0.22 -19.19
CA GLY A 370 2.09 0.77 -20.15
C GLY A 370 1.60 0.85 -21.59
N ILE A 371 0.29 1.09 -21.78
CA ILE A 371 -0.39 1.22 -23.08
C ILE A 371 -0.15 2.57 -23.79
N TRP A 372 0.25 3.59 -23.04
CA TRP A 372 0.42 4.97 -23.53
C TRP A 372 1.75 5.18 -24.26
N GLU A 373 1.81 6.23 -25.06
CA GLU A 373 3.00 6.70 -25.76
C GLU A 373 4.07 7.16 -24.75
N ARG A 374 5.24 6.52 -24.80
CA ARG A 374 6.31 6.70 -23.81
C ARG A 374 7.39 7.66 -24.32
N SER A 375 8.04 8.36 -23.40
CA SER A 375 9.12 9.29 -23.72
C SER A 375 10.36 8.54 -24.24
N PRO A 376 10.85 8.84 -25.46
CA PRO A 376 12.08 8.25 -25.98
C PRO A 376 13.32 8.61 -25.13
N ALA A 377 13.29 9.73 -24.40
CA ALA A 377 14.37 10.12 -23.50
C ALA A 377 14.58 9.09 -22.38
N SER A 378 13.51 8.55 -21.79
CA SER A 378 13.58 7.49 -20.77
C SER A 378 14.32 6.24 -21.27
N LYS A 379 14.04 5.83 -22.52
CA LYS A 379 14.76 4.72 -23.16
C LYS A 379 16.25 5.04 -23.32
N ARG A 380 16.56 6.24 -23.82
CA ARG A 380 17.95 6.66 -24.07
C ARG A 380 18.78 6.71 -22.79
N ILE A 381 18.20 7.19 -21.69
CA ILE A 381 18.87 7.22 -20.37
C ILE A 381 19.30 5.81 -19.93
N LYS A 382 18.40 4.83 -20.03
CA LYS A 382 18.70 3.43 -19.67
C LYS A 382 19.78 2.82 -20.57
N HIS A 383 19.78 3.18 -21.85
CA HIS A 383 20.81 2.75 -22.80
C HIS A 383 22.19 3.32 -22.44
N ILE A 384 22.26 4.59 -22.03
CA ILE A 384 23.50 5.23 -21.55
C ILE A 384 24.02 4.51 -20.30
N LEU A 385 23.13 4.08 -19.41
CA LEU A 385 23.46 3.29 -18.21
C LEU A 385 23.78 1.81 -18.50
N GLY A 386 23.75 1.38 -19.76
CA GLY A 386 24.17 0.04 -20.19
C GLY A 386 23.06 -0.98 -20.38
N ASN A 387 21.80 -0.64 -20.12
CA ASN A 387 20.66 -1.54 -20.36
C ASN A 387 20.07 -1.31 -21.76
N ILE A 388 20.66 -1.94 -22.78
CA ILE A 388 20.30 -1.72 -24.19
C ILE A 388 18.94 -2.32 -24.59
N ASP A 389 18.49 -3.36 -23.88
CA ASP A 389 17.22 -4.06 -24.15
C ASP A 389 16.02 -3.37 -23.49
N ALA A 390 16.26 -2.44 -22.56
CA ALA A 390 15.19 -1.68 -21.92
C ALA A 390 14.39 -0.82 -22.90
N VAL A 391 13.07 -0.76 -22.68
CA VAL A 391 12.20 0.27 -23.25
C VAL A 391 12.01 1.43 -22.28
N ALA A 392 11.42 2.52 -22.78
CA ALA A 392 11.04 3.66 -21.96
C ALA A 392 10.12 3.21 -20.81
N SER A 393 10.25 3.85 -19.65
CA SER A 393 9.38 3.57 -18.50
C SER A 393 7.92 3.81 -18.90
N ALA A 394 7.01 2.94 -18.46
CA ALA A 394 5.57 3.12 -18.62
C ALA A 394 5.05 4.40 -17.95
N TYR A 395 5.78 4.98 -16.99
CA TYR A 395 5.40 6.20 -16.28
C TYR A 395 6.14 7.46 -16.72
N SER A 396 7.13 7.33 -17.61
CA SER A 396 7.74 8.47 -18.31
C SER A 396 7.05 8.67 -19.66
N LEU A 397 5.93 9.40 -19.64
CA LEU A 397 5.02 9.54 -20.81
C LEU A 397 5.41 10.69 -21.73
N TYR A 398 5.24 10.48 -23.04
CA TYR A 398 5.29 11.57 -24.02
C TYR A 398 3.94 12.29 -24.11
N ASP A 399 2.85 11.53 -24.26
CA ASP A 399 1.45 11.99 -24.19
C ASP A 399 0.52 10.79 -23.95
N TYR A 400 -0.75 11.04 -23.63
CA TYR A 400 -1.79 10.01 -23.44
C TYR A 400 -2.45 9.59 -24.75
N ASN A 401 -1.63 9.24 -25.74
CA ASN A 401 -2.07 8.56 -26.94
C ASN A 401 -1.77 7.07 -26.80
N ILE A 402 -2.62 6.20 -27.33
CA ILE A 402 -2.31 4.76 -27.39
C ILE A 402 -1.06 4.58 -28.25
N ALA A 403 -0.07 3.85 -27.74
CA ALA A 403 1.22 3.71 -28.40
C ALA A 403 1.05 3.12 -29.83
N ASN A 404 1.72 3.75 -30.80
CA ASN A 404 1.57 3.40 -32.22
C ASN A 404 2.06 1.99 -32.53
N ASP A 405 3.09 1.52 -31.83
CA ASP A 405 3.63 0.16 -31.93
C ASP A 405 2.69 -0.90 -31.34
N LEU A 406 1.73 -0.52 -30.49
CA LEU A 406 0.62 -1.36 -30.03
C LEU A 406 -0.60 -1.30 -30.98
N GLY A 407 -0.51 -0.59 -32.10
CA GLY A 407 -1.56 -0.45 -33.12
C GLY A 407 -2.44 0.80 -32.97
N GLY A 408 -2.14 1.67 -31.99
CA GLY A 408 -2.83 2.94 -31.79
C GLY A 408 -4.32 2.83 -31.42
N GLU A 409 -5.04 3.93 -31.58
CA GLU A 409 -6.46 4.05 -31.17
C GLU A 409 -7.39 3.03 -31.86
N VAL A 410 -7.09 2.66 -33.11
CA VAL A 410 -7.90 1.67 -33.87
C VAL A 410 -7.79 0.28 -33.25
N ALA A 411 -6.58 -0.15 -32.90
CA ALA A 411 -6.36 -1.44 -32.27
C ALA A 411 -6.97 -1.50 -30.85
N TYR A 412 -6.86 -0.40 -30.11
CA TYR A 412 -7.50 -0.23 -28.82
C TYR A 412 -9.03 -0.38 -28.90
N GLU A 413 -9.69 0.36 -29.79
CA GLU A 413 -11.16 0.33 -29.88
C GLU A 413 -11.67 -1.06 -30.30
N ASN A 414 -10.94 -1.75 -31.18
CA ASN A 414 -11.22 -3.14 -31.50
C ASN A 414 -11.17 -4.05 -30.26
N LEU A 415 -10.10 -3.98 -29.46
CA LEU A 415 -9.96 -4.75 -28.22
C LEU A 415 -11.07 -4.39 -27.22
N ASN A 416 -11.33 -3.10 -27.02
CA ASN A 416 -12.34 -2.59 -26.10
C ASN A 416 -13.74 -3.16 -26.42
N GLN A 417 -14.13 -3.14 -27.70
CA GLN A 417 -15.41 -3.72 -28.12
C GLN A 417 -15.49 -5.23 -27.88
N ARG A 418 -14.42 -5.97 -28.18
CA ARG A 418 -14.38 -7.43 -27.97
C ARG A 418 -14.36 -7.81 -26.49
N ALA A 419 -13.67 -7.05 -25.65
CA ALA A 419 -13.66 -7.20 -24.19
C ALA A 419 -15.03 -6.89 -23.57
N LYS A 420 -15.65 -5.77 -23.97
CA LYS A 420 -16.99 -5.36 -23.50
C LYS A 420 -18.07 -6.41 -23.80
N LYS A 421 -18.03 -7.05 -24.97
CA LYS A 421 -18.94 -8.16 -25.32
C LYS A 421 -18.87 -9.34 -24.36
N ARG A 422 -17.73 -9.52 -23.68
CA ARG A 422 -17.47 -10.57 -22.69
C ARG A 422 -17.63 -10.09 -21.24
N GLY A 423 -18.11 -8.86 -21.04
CA GLY A 423 -18.27 -8.27 -19.71
C GLY A 423 -16.98 -7.74 -19.09
N ILE A 424 -15.88 -7.65 -19.85
CA ILE A 424 -14.59 -7.16 -19.37
C ILE A 424 -14.47 -5.66 -19.64
N ARG A 425 -14.21 -4.88 -18.60
CA ARG A 425 -13.89 -3.46 -18.66
C ARG A 425 -12.39 -3.27 -18.76
N LEU A 426 -11.95 -2.43 -19.68
CA LEU A 426 -10.55 -2.05 -19.75
C LEU A 426 -10.23 -0.99 -18.70
N ALA A 427 -9.09 -1.17 -18.04
CA ALA A 427 -8.50 -0.21 -17.12
C ALA A 427 -7.14 0.26 -17.65
N SER A 428 -6.81 1.52 -17.36
CA SER A 428 -5.50 2.11 -17.69
C SER A 428 -4.86 2.75 -16.47
N ASP A 429 -3.52 2.79 -16.48
CA ASP A 429 -2.78 3.72 -15.65
C ASP A 429 -3.01 5.16 -16.08
N MET A 430 -2.89 6.07 -15.12
CA MET A 430 -2.72 7.48 -15.36
C MET A 430 -1.72 8.07 -14.36
N VAL A 431 -0.76 8.82 -14.87
CA VAL A 431 0.30 9.52 -14.13
C VAL A 431 0.04 11.03 -14.20
N PRO A 432 -0.75 11.61 -13.28
CA PRO A 432 -1.11 13.03 -13.34
C PRO A 432 -0.07 13.95 -12.69
N ASN A 433 0.93 13.41 -11.99
CA ASN A 433 1.90 14.19 -11.23
C ASN A 433 3.02 14.79 -12.10
N HIS A 434 3.46 14.06 -13.12
CA HIS A 434 4.60 14.41 -13.96
C HIS A 434 4.42 13.88 -15.38
N THR A 435 5.25 14.36 -16.31
CA THR A 435 5.42 13.75 -17.65
C THR A 435 6.83 13.19 -17.79
N GLY A 436 7.17 12.56 -18.91
CA GLY A 436 8.58 12.33 -19.26
C GLY A 436 9.31 13.66 -19.48
N ILE A 437 10.64 13.69 -19.31
CA ILE A 437 11.44 14.90 -19.57
C ILE A 437 11.29 15.40 -21.01
N TYR A 438 11.19 14.47 -21.98
CA TYR A 438 10.81 14.79 -23.35
C TYR A 438 9.36 14.36 -23.56
N SER A 439 8.44 15.32 -23.46
CA SER A 439 7.01 15.13 -23.63
C SER A 439 6.43 16.24 -24.49
N LYS A 440 5.19 16.05 -24.95
CA LYS A 440 4.49 17.11 -25.67
C LYS A 440 4.39 18.39 -24.83
N TRP A 441 4.13 18.25 -23.53
CA TRP A 441 4.04 19.40 -22.63
C TRP A 441 5.38 20.07 -22.36
N THR A 442 6.51 19.36 -22.24
CA THR A 442 7.81 20.04 -22.05
C THR A 442 8.27 20.81 -23.28
N ILE A 443 7.77 20.46 -24.46
CA ILE A 443 8.01 21.16 -25.72
C ILE A 443 7.07 22.36 -25.86
N GLU A 444 5.75 22.12 -25.80
CA GLU A 444 4.71 23.09 -26.14
C GLU A 444 4.31 24.00 -24.96
N HIS A 445 4.40 23.50 -23.73
CA HIS A 445 3.94 24.14 -22.50
C HIS A 445 4.98 24.07 -21.35
N PRO A 446 6.21 24.56 -21.56
CA PRO A 446 7.25 24.50 -20.51
C PRO A 446 6.85 25.25 -19.23
N GLU A 447 5.91 26.20 -19.30
CA GLU A 447 5.33 26.92 -18.16
C GLU A 447 4.52 26.02 -17.20
N TYR A 448 4.13 24.81 -17.61
CA TYR A 448 3.38 23.88 -16.76
C TYR A 448 4.23 23.27 -15.64
N PHE A 449 5.55 23.34 -15.72
CA PHE A 449 6.45 22.62 -14.85
C PHE A 449 7.03 23.49 -13.74
N ILE A 450 7.41 22.86 -12.63
CA ILE A 450 8.19 23.54 -11.59
C ILE A 450 9.58 23.79 -12.18
N GLN A 451 9.96 25.06 -12.28
CA GLN A 451 11.19 25.44 -12.96
C GLN A 451 11.81 26.72 -12.38
N SER A 452 13.08 26.93 -12.70
CA SER A 452 13.85 28.13 -12.39
C SER A 452 14.62 28.63 -13.62
N SER A 453 14.79 29.94 -13.75
CA SER A 453 15.68 30.56 -14.73
C SER A 453 17.15 30.52 -14.31
N VAL A 454 17.44 30.21 -13.04
CA VAL A 454 18.78 30.10 -12.47
C VAL A 454 18.98 28.68 -11.95
N CYS A 455 20.16 28.12 -12.20
CA CYS A 455 20.50 26.79 -11.71
C CYS A 455 20.45 26.75 -10.17
N PRO A 456 19.69 25.83 -9.54
CA PRO A 456 19.54 25.78 -8.08
C PRO A 456 20.87 25.52 -7.36
N PHE A 457 21.77 24.78 -8.02
CA PHE A 457 23.08 24.42 -7.50
C PHE A 457 24.19 24.87 -8.47
N PRO A 458 25.11 25.75 -8.04
CA PRO A 458 26.19 26.26 -8.90
C PRO A 458 27.20 25.22 -9.40
N ASN A 459 27.26 24.05 -8.75
CA ASN A 459 28.12 22.93 -9.14
C ASN A 459 27.54 22.01 -10.20
N TYR A 460 26.25 22.15 -10.52
CA TYR A 460 25.60 21.32 -11.53
C TYR A 460 26.19 21.61 -12.90
N LYS A 461 26.41 20.53 -13.65
CA LYS A 461 26.92 20.59 -15.02
C LYS A 461 25.99 19.79 -15.92
N PHE A 462 25.79 20.29 -17.13
CA PHE A 462 24.89 19.69 -18.12
C PHE A 462 25.66 19.43 -19.41
N SER A 463 26.77 18.69 -19.29
CA SER A 463 27.67 18.43 -20.43
C SER A 463 27.30 17.17 -21.21
N GLY A 464 26.40 16.35 -20.64
CA GLY A 464 25.85 15.15 -21.28
C GLY A 464 25.12 15.38 -22.62
N GLU A 465 24.68 14.26 -23.19
CA GLU A 465 23.98 14.18 -24.46
C GLU A 465 22.63 14.92 -24.44
N ASN A 466 22.23 15.50 -25.57
CA ASN A 466 20.87 16.01 -25.77
C ASN A 466 19.88 14.85 -25.89
N LEU A 467 18.93 14.78 -24.95
CA LEU A 467 17.88 13.74 -24.88
C LEU A 467 16.58 14.13 -25.60
N SER A 468 16.50 15.33 -26.14
CA SER A 468 15.36 15.79 -26.94
C SER A 468 15.50 15.36 -28.41
N GLN A 469 14.42 14.85 -28.99
CA GLN A 469 14.32 14.60 -30.43
C GLN A 469 13.82 15.80 -31.24
N ASP A 470 13.40 16.88 -30.56
CA ASP A 470 12.97 18.12 -31.22
C ASP A 470 14.20 18.92 -31.71
N SER A 471 14.11 19.49 -32.91
CA SER A 471 15.23 20.23 -33.51
C SER A 471 15.57 21.54 -32.78
N ASN A 472 14.58 22.18 -32.15
CA ASN A 472 14.67 23.48 -31.50
C ASN A 472 14.90 23.38 -29.99
N ILE A 473 14.58 22.24 -29.35
CA ILE A 473 14.73 22.08 -27.91
C ILE A 473 15.89 21.14 -27.58
N GLU A 474 16.78 21.54 -26.69
CA GLU A 474 17.71 20.62 -26.02
C GLU A 474 17.25 20.28 -24.61
N ILE A 475 17.45 19.03 -24.21
CA ILE A 475 17.20 18.52 -22.87
C ILE A 475 18.46 17.79 -22.41
N ARG A 476 19.02 18.20 -21.27
CA ARG A 476 20.26 17.64 -20.72
C ARG A 476 20.11 17.38 -19.24
N ILE A 477 20.45 16.17 -18.80
CA ILE A 477 20.46 15.80 -17.38
C ILE A 477 21.77 16.25 -16.74
N GLU A 478 21.71 16.56 -15.45
CA GLU A 478 22.86 16.92 -14.64
C GLU A 478 23.91 15.79 -14.60
N ASP A 479 25.19 16.10 -14.74
CA ASP A 479 26.26 15.13 -14.95
C ASP A 479 26.47 14.19 -13.74
N GLY A 480 26.22 14.69 -12.52
CA GLY A 480 26.30 13.94 -11.27
C GLY A 480 25.31 12.79 -11.15
N TYR A 481 24.23 12.81 -11.94
CA TYR A 481 23.31 11.67 -12.10
C TYR A 481 24.05 10.41 -12.54
N TRP A 482 24.88 10.51 -13.59
CA TRP A 482 25.57 9.35 -14.19
C TRP A 482 26.58 8.71 -13.23
N THR A 483 27.20 9.53 -12.37
CA THR A 483 28.17 9.10 -11.37
C THR A 483 27.55 8.81 -10.01
N ARG A 484 26.24 9.05 -9.83
CA ARG A 484 25.52 8.99 -8.54
C ARG A 484 26.21 9.80 -7.44
N SER A 485 26.83 10.91 -7.82
CA SER A 485 27.55 11.80 -6.90
C SER A 485 26.67 12.90 -6.32
N ASP A 486 25.51 13.14 -6.94
CA ASP A 486 24.50 14.12 -6.52
C ASP A 486 23.10 13.57 -6.82
N ALA A 487 22.07 14.17 -6.22
CA ALA A 487 20.68 13.80 -6.47
C ALA A 487 20.15 14.36 -7.81
N ALA A 488 20.86 15.30 -8.45
CA ALA A 488 20.52 15.82 -9.79
C ALA A 488 19.06 16.31 -9.90
N VAL A 489 18.59 17.17 -9.00
CA VAL A 489 17.15 17.48 -8.83
C VAL A 489 16.47 18.19 -10.02
N VAL A 490 17.26 18.69 -10.98
CA VAL A 490 16.76 19.37 -12.18
C VAL A 490 17.47 18.89 -13.44
N PHE A 491 16.79 18.98 -14.58
CA PHE A 491 17.40 18.92 -15.90
C PHE A 491 17.38 20.30 -16.57
N GLN A 492 18.32 20.52 -17.49
CA GLN A 492 18.39 21.74 -18.28
C GLN A 492 17.59 21.59 -19.58
N ARG A 493 16.71 22.56 -19.84
CA ARG A 493 16.03 22.75 -21.13
C ARG A 493 16.57 24.01 -21.80
N ILE A 494 16.96 23.91 -23.07
CA ILE A 494 17.42 25.04 -23.89
C ILE A 494 16.51 25.17 -25.09
N ASP A 495 15.86 26.32 -25.23
CA ASP A 495 15.16 26.68 -26.45
C ASP A 495 16.16 27.39 -27.38
N LYS A 496 16.52 26.73 -28.49
CA LYS A 496 17.48 27.26 -29.47
C LYS A 496 16.95 28.47 -30.24
N SER A 497 15.63 28.63 -30.34
CA SER A 497 15.02 29.72 -31.07
C SER A 497 15.12 31.05 -30.31
N THR A 498 15.01 30.99 -28.99
CA THR A 498 15.10 32.15 -28.08
C THR A 498 16.42 32.24 -27.32
N ASN A 499 17.23 31.17 -27.38
CA ASN A 499 18.41 30.95 -26.55
C ASN A 499 18.10 30.98 -25.03
N GLN A 500 16.84 30.67 -24.66
CA GLN A 500 16.38 30.65 -23.28
C GLN A 500 16.79 29.33 -22.62
N VAL A 501 17.41 29.44 -21.44
CA VAL A 501 17.77 28.31 -20.59
C VAL A 501 16.84 28.27 -19.39
N THR A 502 16.24 27.12 -19.13
CA THR A 502 15.38 26.85 -17.97
C THR A 502 15.79 25.55 -17.31
N TYR A 503 15.72 25.50 -15.98
CA TYR A 503 16.01 24.32 -15.17
C TYR A 503 14.70 23.79 -14.62
N ILE A 504 14.30 22.60 -15.05
CA ILE A 504 13.01 21.99 -14.72
C ILE A 504 13.26 20.87 -13.71
N TYR A 505 12.45 20.82 -12.66
CA TYR A 505 12.57 19.80 -11.61
C TYR A 505 12.06 18.44 -12.09
N HIS A 506 12.79 17.39 -11.69
CA HIS A 506 12.35 16.01 -11.85
C HIS A 506 11.21 15.68 -10.87
N GLY A 507 10.37 14.70 -11.20
CA GLY A 507 9.36 14.19 -10.27
C GLY A 507 10.01 13.57 -9.03
N ASN A 508 9.38 13.74 -7.86
CA ASN A 508 9.92 13.24 -6.59
C ASN A 508 8.77 13.08 -5.57
N ASP A 509 8.84 12.04 -4.74
CA ASP A 509 7.87 11.68 -3.70
C ASP A 509 8.29 12.08 -2.27
N GLY A 510 9.46 12.72 -2.13
CA GLY A 510 10.09 13.07 -0.87
C GLY A 510 11.18 12.09 -0.43
N THR A 511 11.55 11.13 -1.27
CA THR A 511 12.72 10.28 -1.08
C THR A 511 14.00 10.96 -1.61
N ASN A 512 15.17 10.48 -1.18
CA ASN A 512 16.45 11.16 -1.46
C ASN A 512 16.81 11.28 -2.95
N MET A 513 16.24 10.45 -3.84
CA MET A 513 16.56 10.44 -5.27
C MET A 513 15.30 10.76 -6.09
N PRO A 514 15.34 11.75 -7.00
CA PRO A 514 14.24 12.03 -7.90
C PRO A 514 14.08 10.94 -8.98
N TRP A 515 12.95 10.98 -9.69
CA TRP A 515 12.69 10.19 -10.88
C TRP A 515 13.26 10.91 -12.11
N ASP A 516 14.53 10.68 -12.40
CA ASP A 516 15.36 11.44 -13.35
C ASP A 516 14.90 11.44 -14.82
N ASP A 517 13.96 10.56 -15.20
CA ASP A 517 13.37 10.54 -16.53
C ASP A 517 12.00 11.24 -16.60
N THR A 518 11.63 11.97 -15.55
CA THR A 518 10.34 12.67 -15.42
C THR A 518 10.51 14.18 -15.21
N ALA A 519 9.46 14.97 -15.51
CA ALA A 519 9.38 16.41 -15.32
C ALA A 519 8.13 16.75 -14.47
N GLN A 520 8.34 17.43 -13.34
CA GLN A 520 7.31 17.69 -12.34
C GLN A 520 6.37 18.83 -12.73
N LEU A 521 5.06 18.58 -12.71
CA LEU A 521 4.05 19.61 -12.96
C LEU A 521 3.89 20.55 -11.76
N ASN A 522 3.67 21.83 -12.05
CA ASN A 522 3.42 22.86 -11.05
C ASN A 522 1.93 23.00 -10.75
N MET A 523 1.43 22.12 -9.88
CA MET A 523 0.02 22.12 -9.46
C MET A 523 -0.37 23.30 -8.58
N LEU A 524 0.56 24.21 -8.25
CA LEU A 524 0.23 25.49 -7.62
C LEU A 524 -0.54 26.42 -8.59
N GLU A 525 -0.30 26.26 -9.90
CA GLU A 525 -0.94 27.05 -10.95
C GLU A 525 -2.31 26.48 -11.35
N GLY A 526 -3.35 27.31 -11.29
CA GLY A 526 -4.73 26.87 -11.56
C GLY A 526 -4.97 26.37 -12.99
N TYR A 527 -4.32 26.96 -13.98
CA TYR A 527 -4.45 26.54 -15.38
C TYR A 527 -3.76 25.19 -15.65
N VAL A 528 -2.70 24.86 -14.91
CA VAL A 528 -2.03 23.54 -14.97
C VAL A 528 -2.96 22.48 -14.40
N ARG A 529 -3.57 22.74 -13.24
CA ARG A 529 -4.58 21.84 -12.65
C ARG A 529 -5.71 21.56 -13.64
N GLU A 530 -6.25 22.60 -14.29
CA GLU A 530 -7.30 22.43 -15.31
C GLU A 530 -6.82 21.58 -16.49
N ALA A 531 -5.61 21.81 -17.01
CA ALA A 531 -5.05 21.02 -18.11
C ALA A 531 -4.91 19.52 -17.74
N VAL A 532 -4.47 19.23 -16.50
CA VAL A 532 -4.41 17.86 -15.99
C VAL A 532 -5.81 17.27 -15.86
N ILE A 533 -6.80 18.01 -15.34
CA ILE A 533 -8.19 17.53 -15.26
C ILE A 533 -8.73 17.19 -16.65
N GLN A 534 -8.54 18.06 -17.64
CA GLN A 534 -8.99 17.76 -19.01
C GLN A 534 -8.33 16.51 -19.58
N LYS A 535 -7.04 16.29 -19.28
CA LYS A 535 -6.35 15.06 -19.67
C LYS A 535 -6.92 13.83 -18.95
N ILE A 536 -7.32 13.94 -17.67
CA ILE A 536 -8.02 12.86 -16.94
C ILE A 536 -9.33 12.53 -17.64
N PHE A 537 -10.08 13.55 -18.07
CA PHE A 537 -11.33 13.37 -18.79
C PHE A 537 -11.12 12.69 -20.15
N ASP A 538 -10.06 13.04 -20.87
CA ASP A 538 -9.70 12.36 -22.12
C ASP A 538 -9.42 10.87 -21.90
N VAL A 539 -8.75 10.51 -20.81
CA VAL A 539 -8.51 9.11 -20.43
C VAL A 539 -9.83 8.42 -20.02
N ALA A 540 -10.66 9.07 -19.21
CA ALA A 540 -11.95 8.55 -18.75
C ALA A 540 -12.96 8.29 -19.87
N ARG A 541 -12.89 9.05 -20.96
CA ARG A 541 -13.72 8.78 -22.16
C ARG A 541 -13.34 7.47 -22.86
N ARG A 542 -12.11 6.97 -22.66
CA ARG A 542 -11.63 5.72 -23.24
C ARG A 542 -11.87 4.55 -22.27
N PHE A 543 -11.42 4.69 -21.02
CA PHE A 543 -11.39 3.61 -20.04
C PHE A 543 -12.47 3.75 -18.97
N SER A 544 -13.15 2.64 -18.65
CA SER A 544 -14.15 2.60 -17.57
C SER A 544 -13.52 2.58 -16.18
N ILE A 545 -12.23 2.27 -16.07
CA ILE A 545 -11.49 2.22 -14.81
C ILE A 545 -10.15 2.93 -15.01
N ILE A 546 -9.81 3.86 -14.11
CA ILE A 546 -8.53 4.56 -14.12
C ILE A 546 -7.83 4.30 -12.81
N ARG A 547 -6.58 3.81 -12.88
CA ARG A 547 -5.67 3.74 -11.74
C ARG A 547 -4.72 4.92 -11.79
N PHE A 548 -4.78 5.78 -10.78
CA PHE A 548 -3.88 6.92 -10.64
C PHE A 548 -2.61 6.53 -9.90
N ASP A 549 -1.47 6.71 -10.55
CA ASP A 549 -0.14 6.49 -10.01
C ASP A 549 0.23 7.56 -9.00
N ALA A 550 0.85 7.15 -7.88
CA ALA A 550 1.34 8.00 -6.81
C ALA A 550 0.38 9.15 -6.44
N ALA A 551 -0.92 8.86 -6.35
CA ALA A 551 -1.97 9.87 -6.24
C ALA A 551 -1.80 10.76 -5.00
N MET A 552 -1.20 10.23 -3.93
CA MET A 552 -0.89 10.97 -2.71
C MET A 552 -0.01 12.20 -2.94
N THR A 553 0.87 12.20 -3.95
CA THR A 553 1.77 13.32 -4.26
C THR A 553 1.02 14.59 -4.69
N LEU A 554 -0.21 14.45 -5.20
CA LEU A 554 -1.05 15.55 -5.67
C LEU A 554 -2.06 16.06 -4.64
N ALA A 555 -2.23 15.39 -3.50
CA ALA A 555 -3.06 15.92 -2.42
C ALA A 555 -2.42 17.20 -1.87
N LYS A 556 -3.21 18.25 -1.60
CA LYS A 556 -2.69 19.58 -1.22
C LYS A 556 -1.62 19.54 -0.12
N ARG A 557 -1.87 18.77 0.94
CA ARG A 557 -0.95 18.63 2.08
C ARG A 557 0.42 18.06 1.68
N HIS A 558 0.45 17.11 0.74
CA HIS A 558 1.67 16.49 0.24
C HIS A 558 2.37 17.38 -0.77
N PHE A 559 1.61 17.95 -1.69
CA PHE A 559 2.15 18.84 -2.71
C PHE A 559 2.81 20.07 -2.06
N SER A 560 2.17 20.67 -1.05
CA SER A 560 2.78 21.71 -0.22
C SER A 560 4.06 21.21 0.44
N ARG A 561 4.01 20.12 1.22
CA ARG A 561 5.20 19.59 1.91
C ARG A 561 6.41 19.40 1.00
N LEU A 562 6.19 18.83 -0.19
CA LEU A 562 7.26 18.50 -1.13
C LEU A 562 7.81 19.74 -1.86
N TRP A 563 6.92 20.52 -2.46
CA TRP A 563 7.33 21.54 -3.44
C TRP A 563 7.32 22.97 -2.89
N TYR A 564 6.51 23.23 -1.87
CA TYR A 564 6.29 24.55 -1.24
C TYR A 564 6.11 24.39 0.28
N PRO A 565 7.13 23.85 0.99
CA PRO A 565 6.99 23.49 2.40
C PRO A 565 6.72 24.71 3.27
N GLN A 566 6.08 24.51 4.43
CA GLN A 566 6.04 25.57 5.44
C GLN A 566 7.45 25.84 5.98
N PRO A 567 7.77 27.09 6.34
CA PRO A 567 9.04 27.41 6.99
C PRO A 567 9.30 26.51 8.22
N GLY A 568 10.46 25.85 8.25
CA GLY A 568 10.88 24.96 9.34
C GLY A 568 10.40 23.51 9.21
N LYS A 569 9.72 23.19 8.11
CA LYS A 569 9.25 21.85 7.72
C LYS A 569 9.78 21.41 6.35
N GLY A 570 10.73 22.14 5.76
CA GLY A 570 11.37 21.77 4.50
C GLY A 570 12.48 20.72 4.65
N GLY A 571 13.15 20.45 3.53
CA GLY A 571 14.33 19.58 3.45
C GLY A 571 14.13 18.29 2.64
N ASP A 572 12.90 17.91 2.32
CA ASP A 572 12.62 16.65 1.58
C ASP A 572 13.11 16.69 0.14
N ILE A 573 12.85 17.80 -0.57
CA ILE A 573 13.38 18.02 -1.92
C ILE A 573 14.46 19.11 -1.83
N PRO A 574 15.73 18.79 -2.18
CA PRO A 574 16.81 19.77 -2.17
C PRO A 574 16.46 21.01 -2.99
N SER A 575 16.88 22.19 -2.51
CA SER A 575 16.55 23.53 -3.04
C SER A 575 15.10 23.99 -2.92
N ARG A 576 14.15 23.18 -2.43
CA ARG A 576 12.75 23.63 -2.30
C ARG A 576 12.44 24.41 -1.02
N ALA A 577 13.32 24.34 -0.01
CA ALA A 577 13.15 25.10 1.24
C ALA A 577 13.08 26.63 1.04
N GLU A 578 13.81 27.15 0.04
CA GLU A 578 13.82 28.59 -0.31
C GLU A 578 12.51 29.07 -0.97
N HIS A 579 11.65 28.13 -1.40
CA HIS A 579 10.33 28.40 -1.96
C HIS A 579 9.20 28.13 -0.96
N SER A 580 9.52 28.18 0.34
CA SER A 580 8.54 27.94 1.39
C SER A 580 7.39 28.93 1.34
N LEU A 581 6.19 28.45 1.67
CA LEU A 581 4.97 29.25 1.75
C LEU A 581 4.30 29.01 3.10
N SER A 582 3.71 30.05 3.68
CA SER A 582 2.77 29.86 4.79
C SER A 582 1.53 29.10 4.30
N ASN A 583 0.76 28.52 5.24
CA ASN A 583 -0.49 27.83 4.89
C ASN A 583 -1.47 28.76 4.18
N GLU A 584 -1.60 29.99 4.67
CA GLU A 584 -2.52 30.99 4.10
C GLU A 584 -2.14 31.35 2.66
N GLU A 585 -0.84 31.55 2.40
CA GLU A 585 -0.34 31.83 1.05
C GLU A 585 -0.54 30.63 0.12
N PHE A 586 -0.23 29.42 0.57
CA PHE A 586 -0.41 28.20 -0.21
C PHE A 586 -1.90 27.98 -0.53
N ASP A 587 -2.77 28.05 0.47
CA ASP A 587 -4.21 27.88 0.32
C ASP A 587 -4.84 28.95 -0.57
N SER A 588 -4.31 30.18 -0.57
CA SER A 588 -4.77 31.22 -1.51
C SER A 588 -4.51 30.87 -2.98
N LYS A 589 -3.42 30.14 -3.27
CA LYS A 589 -3.03 29.73 -4.63
C LYS A 589 -3.58 28.36 -5.03
N PHE A 590 -3.77 27.47 -4.06
CA PHE A 590 -4.33 26.14 -4.21
C PHE A 590 -5.58 26.00 -3.33
N PRO A 591 -6.69 26.70 -3.64
CA PRO A 591 -7.83 26.81 -2.73
C PRO A 591 -8.62 25.51 -2.58
N VAL A 592 -8.84 24.79 -3.68
CA VAL A 592 -9.65 23.57 -3.72
C VAL A 592 -8.72 22.35 -3.77
N GLU A 593 -9.09 21.29 -3.06
CA GLU A 593 -8.37 20.02 -3.13
C GLU A 593 -8.55 19.37 -4.52
N PHE A 594 -7.43 19.12 -5.20
CA PHE A 594 -7.41 18.73 -6.61
C PHE A 594 -8.22 17.45 -6.86
N TRP A 595 -8.02 16.43 -6.04
CA TRP A 595 -8.72 15.16 -6.20
C TRP A 595 -10.21 15.27 -5.92
N ARG A 596 -10.61 16.13 -4.98
CA ARG A 596 -12.03 16.38 -4.72
C ARG A 596 -12.69 16.98 -5.95
N GLU A 597 -12.05 17.95 -6.58
CA GLU A 597 -12.53 18.57 -7.82
C GLU A 597 -12.62 17.55 -8.97
N VAL A 598 -11.58 16.73 -9.17
CA VAL A 598 -11.59 15.65 -10.18
C VAL A 598 -12.78 14.72 -9.97
N VAL A 599 -12.96 14.22 -8.75
CA VAL A 599 -14.02 13.25 -8.43
C VAL A 599 -15.40 13.88 -8.62
N ASP A 600 -15.63 15.10 -8.15
CA ASP A 600 -16.93 15.77 -8.29
C ASP A 600 -17.30 15.99 -9.77
N ARG A 601 -16.34 16.42 -10.59
CA ARG A 601 -16.57 16.64 -12.02
C ARG A 601 -16.77 15.32 -12.77
N ILE A 602 -15.98 14.28 -12.49
CA ILE A 602 -16.16 12.95 -13.09
C ILE A 602 -17.52 12.36 -12.72
N ASN A 603 -17.95 12.48 -11.47
CA ASN A 603 -19.26 11.98 -11.05
C ASN A 603 -20.43 12.71 -11.73
N ASN A 604 -20.25 13.99 -12.06
CA ASN A 604 -21.27 14.77 -12.76
C ASN A 604 -21.30 14.47 -14.27
N GLU A 605 -20.13 14.33 -14.91
CA GLU A 605 -20.00 14.28 -16.37
C GLU A 605 -19.79 12.88 -16.93
N LEU A 606 -19.08 12.00 -16.21
CA LEU A 606 -18.70 10.64 -16.60
C LEU A 606 -18.91 9.62 -15.45
N PRO A 607 -20.15 9.49 -14.90
CA PRO A 607 -20.43 8.68 -13.70
C PRO A 607 -20.16 7.18 -13.85
N ASP A 608 -20.00 6.66 -15.07
CA ASP A 608 -19.65 5.24 -15.33
C ASP A 608 -18.14 4.97 -15.29
N THR A 609 -17.37 5.85 -14.63
CA THR A 609 -15.91 5.75 -14.49
C THR A 609 -15.53 5.41 -13.05
N LEU A 610 -14.86 4.29 -12.83
CA LEU A 610 -14.28 3.94 -11.54
C LEU A 610 -12.89 4.57 -11.41
N LEU A 611 -12.70 5.35 -10.35
CA LEU A 611 -11.43 5.99 -10.02
C LEU A 611 -10.74 5.25 -8.88
N LEU A 612 -9.54 4.75 -9.17
CA LEU A 612 -8.70 4.00 -8.24
C LEU A 612 -7.45 4.82 -7.94
N ALA A 613 -7.15 5.06 -6.66
CA ALA A 613 -5.95 5.74 -6.23
C ALA A 613 -4.89 4.75 -5.73
N GLU A 614 -3.67 4.83 -6.27
CA GLU A 614 -2.50 4.39 -5.52
C GLU A 614 -2.14 5.49 -4.52
N ALA A 615 -2.47 5.25 -3.25
CA ALA A 615 -2.07 6.10 -2.15
C ALA A 615 -1.59 5.24 -0.99
N PHE A 616 -0.60 5.75 -0.26
CA PHE A 616 0.02 5.09 0.88
C PHE A 616 0.07 6.05 2.08
N TRP A 617 0.73 5.60 3.16
CA TRP A 617 1.07 6.43 4.32
C TRP A 617 -0.13 6.85 5.18
N LEU A 618 -1.06 5.92 5.41
CA LEU A 618 -2.26 6.11 6.25
C LEU A 618 -3.27 7.12 5.68
N MET A 619 -3.17 7.43 4.38
CA MET A 619 -4.09 8.34 3.68
C MET A 619 -5.25 7.61 3.00
N GLU A 620 -5.34 6.29 3.09
CA GLU A 620 -6.32 5.49 2.38
C GLU A 620 -7.74 5.94 2.74
N GLY A 621 -8.00 6.11 4.03
CA GLY A 621 -9.25 6.68 4.56
C GLY A 621 -9.53 8.08 4.00
N TYR A 622 -8.55 8.98 3.97
CA TYR A 622 -8.70 10.32 3.40
C TYR A 622 -9.10 10.29 1.92
N PHE A 623 -8.46 9.44 1.12
CA PHE A 623 -8.73 9.32 -0.32
C PHE A 623 -10.15 8.85 -0.62
N VAL A 624 -10.64 7.86 0.12
CA VAL A 624 -11.98 7.30 -0.17
C VAL A 624 -13.09 8.03 0.55
N ARG A 625 -12.88 8.42 1.81
CA ARG A 625 -13.89 9.08 2.66
C ARG A 625 -14.00 10.56 2.36
N THR A 626 -12.90 11.29 2.28
CA THR A 626 -12.91 12.75 2.15
C THR A 626 -12.86 13.18 0.68
N LEU A 627 -11.90 12.63 -0.07
CA LEU A 627 -11.70 12.97 -1.49
C LEU A 627 -12.67 12.24 -2.42
N GLY A 628 -13.32 11.19 -1.95
CA GLY A 628 -14.36 10.47 -2.68
C GLY A 628 -13.84 9.53 -3.77
N MET A 629 -12.58 9.12 -3.75
CA MET A 629 -12.11 8.08 -4.66
C MET A 629 -12.92 6.80 -4.48
N HIS A 630 -13.20 6.11 -5.59
CA HIS A 630 -13.97 4.88 -5.54
C HIS A 630 -13.17 3.78 -4.86
N ARG A 631 -11.88 3.66 -5.21
CA ARG A 631 -11.00 2.61 -4.70
C ARG A 631 -9.63 3.17 -4.31
N VAL A 632 -8.98 2.55 -3.34
CA VAL A 632 -7.61 2.87 -2.91
C VAL A 632 -6.82 1.61 -2.60
N TYR A 633 -5.53 1.59 -2.88
CA TYR A 633 -4.67 0.46 -2.55
C TYR A 633 -4.66 0.13 -1.05
N ASN A 634 -4.57 -1.16 -0.74
CA ASN A 634 -4.38 -1.67 0.61
C ASN A 634 -3.12 -2.55 0.66
N SER A 635 -1.94 -1.92 0.70
CA SER A 635 -0.66 -2.64 0.82
C SER A 635 -0.53 -3.38 2.16
N ALA A 636 -1.25 -2.93 3.20
CA ALA A 636 -1.27 -3.61 4.50
C ALA A 636 -1.78 -5.05 4.37
N PHE A 637 -2.78 -5.33 3.51
CA PHE A 637 -3.24 -6.70 3.25
C PHE A 637 -2.08 -7.60 2.81
N MET A 638 -1.33 -7.22 1.77
CA MET A 638 -0.24 -8.04 1.25
C MET A 638 0.84 -8.29 2.32
N HIS A 639 1.37 -7.22 2.90
CA HIS A 639 2.52 -7.32 3.81
C HIS A 639 2.16 -8.00 5.14
N MET A 640 1.00 -7.69 5.75
CA MET A 640 0.60 -8.29 7.02
C MET A 640 0.24 -9.78 6.86
N MET A 641 -0.49 -10.14 5.80
CA MET A 641 -0.81 -11.54 5.52
C MET A 641 0.44 -12.36 5.19
N MET A 642 1.40 -11.78 4.46
CA MET A 642 2.68 -12.43 4.15
C MET A 642 3.49 -12.69 5.43
N LYS A 643 3.61 -11.68 6.30
CA LYS A 643 4.42 -11.74 7.54
C LYS A 643 3.72 -12.42 8.71
N GLU A 644 2.46 -12.84 8.55
CA GLU A 644 1.62 -13.39 9.63
C GLU A 644 1.43 -12.39 10.79
N GLU A 645 1.41 -11.08 10.47
CA GLU A 645 1.04 -10.00 11.40
C GLU A 645 -0.50 -9.95 11.55
N ASN A 646 -1.07 -11.08 11.96
CA ASN A 646 -2.52 -11.33 11.92
C ASN A 646 -3.29 -10.42 12.88
N ASP A 647 -2.72 -10.17 14.06
CA ASP A 647 -3.22 -9.23 15.07
C ASP A 647 -3.38 -7.82 14.46
N LYS A 648 -2.34 -7.31 13.80
CA LYS A 648 -2.37 -5.98 13.16
C LYS A 648 -3.41 -5.89 12.04
N TYR A 649 -3.53 -6.93 11.22
CA TYR A 649 -4.51 -6.92 10.13
C TYR A 649 -5.94 -7.04 10.65
N ARG A 650 -6.15 -7.83 11.70
CA ARG A 650 -7.43 -7.93 12.39
C ARG A 650 -7.83 -6.58 13.00
N ASP A 651 -6.90 -5.91 13.68
CA ASP A 651 -7.07 -4.55 14.20
C ASP A 651 -7.43 -3.54 13.10
N LEU A 652 -6.73 -3.58 11.95
CA LEU A 652 -7.06 -2.74 10.80
C LEU A 652 -8.52 -2.90 10.38
N ILE A 653 -9.01 -4.14 10.24
CA ILE A 653 -10.40 -4.41 9.86
C ILE A 653 -11.35 -3.89 10.94
N THR A 654 -11.14 -4.24 12.21
CA THR A 654 -12.10 -3.85 13.27
C THR A 654 -12.11 -2.36 13.52
N ASN A 655 -10.95 -1.69 13.52
CA ASN A 655 -10.87 -0.23 13.63
C ASN A 655 -11.59 0.46 12.46
N THR A 656 -11.46 -0.09 11.25
CA THR A 656 -12.18 0.43 10.07
C THR A 656 -13.69 0.26 10.25
N LEU A 657 -14.17 -0.91 10.70
CA LEU A 657 -15.60 -1.17 10.92
C LEU A 657 -16.20 -0.31 12.05
N GLU A 658 -15.45 -0.02 13.11
CA GLU A 658 -15.90 0.81 14.23
C GLU A 658 -15.89 2.31 13.90
N PHE A 659 -15.05 2.73 12.96
CA PHE A 659 -14.95 4.12 12.52
C PHE A 659 -15.88 4.41 11.35
N GLU A 660 -15.69 3.74 10.21
CA GLU A 660 -16.49 3.93 9.01
C GLU A 660 -16.38 2.69 8.08
N PRO A 661 -17.34 1.75 8.13
CA PRO A 661 -17.31 0.52 7.34
C PRO A 661 -17.23 0.73 5.83
N GLU A 662 -17.75 1.85 5.30
CA GLU A 662 -17.69 2.15 3.87
C GLU A 662 -16.26 2.24 3.31
N ILE A 663 -15.25 2.45 4.17
CA ILE A 663 -13.83 2.42 3.78
C ILE A 663 -13.42 1.00 3.37
N LEU A 664 -13.84 -0.04 4.11
CA LEU A 664 -13.41 -1.42 3.90
C LEU A 664 -13.73 -1.90 2.48
N LYS A 665 -14.93 -1.61 1.97
CA LYS A 665 -15.34 -2.01 0.61
C LYS A 665 -14.65 -1.24 -0.51
N ARG A 666 -13.83 -0.23 -0.17
CA ARG A 666 -13.10 0.58 -1.14
C ARG A 666 -11.61 0.23 -1.22
N TYR A 667 -11.13 -0.67 -0.38
CA TYR A 667 -9.78 -1.19 -0.49
C TYR A 667 -9.62 -2.04 -1.75
N VAL A 668 -8.45 -1.93 -2.37
CA VAL A 668 -7.95 -2.84 -3.40
C VAL A 668 -7.02 -3.81 -2.72
N ASN A 669 -7.46 -5.05 -2.56
CA ASN A 669 -6.66 -6.11 -1.95
C ASN A 669 -5.93 -6.89 -3.06
N PHE A 670 -4.62 -7.07 -2.88
CA PHE A 670 -3.77 -7.79 -3.82
C PHE A 670 -2.69 -8.59 -3.09
N MET A 671 -2.25 -9.70 -3.67
CA MET A 671 -1.09 -10.46 -3.19
C MET A 671 0.23 -10.00 -3.83
N SER A 672 0.14 -9.22 -4.90
CA SER A 672 1.27 -8.65 -5.62
C SER A 672 0.73 -7.55 -6.54
N ASN A 673 1.56 -6.58 -6.85
CA ASN A 673 1.31 -5.55 -7.85
C ASN A 673 2.58 -5.43 -8.75
N PRO A 674 2.61 -4.58 -9.79
CA PRO A 674 3.77 -4.46 -10.67
C PRO A 674 5.08 -4.04 -9.98
N ASP A 675 5.00 -3.33 -8.85
CA ASP A 675 6.14 -2.81 -8.11
C ASP A 675 6.64 -3.78 -7.03
N GLU A 676 5.89 -4.84 -6.73
CA GLU A 676 6.18 -5.85 -5.71
C GLU A 676 6.73 -7.16 -6.32
N GLU A 677 7.31 -8.03 -5.48
CA GLU A 677 7.66 -9.38 -5.93
C GLU A 677 6.42 -10.18 -6.33
N THR A 678 6.58 -11.21 -7.15
CA THR A 678 5.46 -12.05 -7.60
C THR A 678 4.77 -12.75 -6.43
N ALA A 679 3.46 -12.96 -6.54
CA ALA A 679 2.66 -13.56 -5.47
C ALA A 679 3.22 -14.92 -5.01
N ILE A 680 3.75 -15.73 -5.92
CA ILE A 680 4.33 -17.04 -5.57
C ILE A 680 5.70 -16.94 -4.87
N LYS A 681 6.48 -15.89 -5.11
CA LYS A 681 7.71 -15.65 -4.34
C LYS A 681 7.41 -15.19 -2.92
N GLN A 682 6.34 -14.42 -2.75
CA GLN A 682 5.92 -13.90 -1.44
C GLN A 682 5.18 -14.94 -0.59
N PHE A 683 4.27 -15.73 -1.19
CA PHE A 683 3.36 -16.63 -0.45
C PHE A 683 3.59 -18.13 -0.71
N GLY A 684 4.54 -18.47 -1.59
CA GLY A 684 4.72 -19.84 -2.07
C GLY A 684 3.62 -20.25 -3.04
N THR A 685 3.42 -21.57 -3.19
CA THR A 685 2.45 -22.13 -4.16
C THR A 685 1.38 -23.01 -3.52
N ASP A 686 1.40 -23.16 -2.18
CA ASP A 686 0.56 -24.13 -1.47
C ASP A 686 -0.52 -23.46 -0.61
N ASP A 687 -0.95 -24.10 0.48
CA ASP A 687 -2.09 -23.69 1.31
C ASP A 687 -2.08 -22.22 1.74
N LYS A 688 -0.92 -21.64 2.09
CA LYS A 688 -0.82 -20.20 2.42
C LYS A 688 -1.24 -19.31 1.25
N TYR A 689 -0.76 -19.60 0.04
CA TYR A 689 -1.13 -18.85 -1.17
C TYR A 689 -2.65 -18.89 -1.39
N PHE A 690 -3.27 -20.07 -1.35
CA PHE A 690 -4.70 -20.21 -1.60
C PHE A 690 -5.58 -19.69 -0.46
N GLY A 691 -5.11 -19.77 0.78
CA GLY A 691 -5.77 -19.18 1.95
C GLY A 691 -5.81 -17.65 1.88
N VAL A 692 -4.67 -17.01 1.61
CA VAL A 692 -4.61 -15.55 1.41
C VAL A 692 -5.40 -15.13 0.17
N LEU A 693 -5.36 -15.89 -0.91
CA LEU A 693 -6.16 -15.61 -2.11
C LEU A 693 -7.67 -15.70 -1.83
N SER A 694 -8.09 -16.66 -1.01
CA SER A 694 -9.48 -16.77 -0.57
C SER A 694 -9.90 -15.56 0.26
N MET A 695 -9.05 -15.08 1.18
CA MET A 695 -9.27 -13.82 1.90
C MET A 695 -9.40 -12.62 0.96
N MET A 696 -8.49 -12.50 -0.03
CA MET A 696 -8.48 -11.40 -1.00
C MET A 696 -9.81 -11.28 -1.76
N ILE A 697 -10.44 -12.40 -2.09
CA ILE A 697 -11.67 -12.48 -2.88
C ILE A 697 -12.94 -12.33 -2.03
N THR A 698 -12.89 -12.81 -0.78
CA THR A 698 -14.06 -12.91 0.09
C THR A 698 -14.22 -11.74 1.06
N LEU A 699 -13.18 -10.92 1.24
CA LEU A 699 -13.32 -9.61 1.90
C LEU A 699 -14.06 -8.60 1.01
N PRO A 700 -14.81 -7.64 1.60
CA PRO A 700 -15.26 -6.46 0.88
C PRO A 700 -14.06 -5.70 0.30
N GLY A 701 -14.24 -5.06 -0.85
CA GLY A 701 -13.14 -4.42 -1.59
C GLY A 701 -12.87 -5.07 -2.94
N LEU A 702 -12.02 -4.46 -3.76
CA LEU A 702 -11.68 -4.91 -5.11
C LEU A 702 -10.51 -5.90 -5.07
N PRO A 703 -10.70 -7.19 -5.41
CA PRO A 703 -9.58 -8.12 -5.60
C PRO A 703 -8.84 -7.83 -6.91
N MET A 704 -7.52 -7.65 -6.82
CA MET A 704 -6.64 -7.44 -7.97
C MET A 704 -5.58 -8.54 -8.06
N PHE A 705 -5.51 -9.19 -9.22
CA PHE A 705 -4.51 -10.21 -9.55
C PHE A 705 -3.36 -9.59 -10.35
N ALA A 706 -2.14 -9.95 -9.98
CA ALA A 706 -0.94 -9.53 -10.71
C ALA A 706 -0.75 -10.28 -12.03
N HIS A 707 0.10 -9.74 -12.90
CA HIS A 707 0.52 -10.41 -14.13
C HIS A 707 1.13 -11.79 -13.79
N GLY A 708 0.62 -12.85 -14.42
CA GLY A 708 1.17 -14.20 -14.29
C GLY A 708 0.84 -14.91 -12.96
N GLN A 709 0.00 -14.30 -12.11
CA GLN A 709 -0.33 -14.85 -10.79
C GLN A 709 -1.04 -16.21 -10.87
N VAL A 710 -1.96 -16.37 -11.84
CA VAL A 710 -2.71 -17.63 -12.05
C VAL A 710 -1.79 -18.72 -12.62
N GLU A 711 -0.95 -18.34 -13.57
CA GLU A 711 0.00 -19.23 -14.24
C GLU A 711 1.17 -19.63 -13.32
N GLY A 712 1.45 -18.83 -12.28
CA GLY A 712 2.52 -19.07 -11.31
C GLY A 712 3.90 -18.68 -11.84
N TYR A 713 3.98 -17.57 -12.58
CA TYR A 713 5.25 -17.01 -13.06
C TYR A 713 6.05 -16.39 -11.91
N THR A 714 7.37 -16.56 -11.97
CA THR A 714 8.31 -16.11 -10.93
C THR A 714 8.98 -14.79 -11.30
N GLU A 715 9.08 -14.47 -12.60
CA GLU A 715 9.69 -13.24 -13.08
C GLU A 715 8.87 -12.01 -12.71
N LYS A 716 9.54 -11.01 -12.12
CA LYS A 716 8.95 -9.69 -11.85
C LYS A 716 9.24 -8.78 -13.05
N TYR A 717 8.20 -8.14 -13.57
CA TYR A 717 8.30 -7.26 -14.72
C TYR A 717 8.28 -5.79 -14.30
N GLY A 718 9.43 -5.13 -14.40
CA GLY A 718 9.51 -3.67 -14.29
C GLY A 718 8.82 -2.95 -15.45
N MET A 719 8.72 -1.64 -15.35
CA MET A 719 8.05 -0.78 -16.33
C MET A 719 8.78 -0.70 -17.68
N GLU A 720 10.03 -1.17 -17.73
CA GLU A 720 10.95 -1.15 -18.87
C GLU A 720 11.02 -2.44 -19.69
N TYR A 721 10.26 -3.46 -19.31
CA TYR A 721 10.31 -4.77 -19.98
C TYR A 721 9.52 -4.76 -21.28
N GLN A 722 10.13 -5.27 -22.35
CA GLN A 722 9.48 -5.44 -23.67
C GLN A 722 9.00 -6.88 -23.90
N CYS A 723 9.60 -7.86 -23.23
CA CYS A 723 9.26 -9.27 -23.34
C CYS A 723 9.60 -9.98 -22.02
N ALA A 724 9.14 -11.22 -21.86
CA ALA A 724 9.60 -12.06 -20.76
C ALA A 724 11.02 -12.56 -21.07
N TYR A 725 11.97 -12.36 -20.14
CA TYR A 725 13.31 -12.91 -20.31
C TYR A 725 13.35 -14.38 -19.92
N TYR A 726 12.46 -14.81 -19.03
CA TYR A 726 12.29 -16.21 -18.70
C TYR A 726 11.21 -16.84 -19.57
N ASN A 727 11.52 -18.02 -20.11
CA ASN A 727 10.53 -18.82 -20.82
C ASN A 727 9.82 -19.74 -19.83
N GLU A 728 8.93 -19.18 -19.01
CA GLU A 728 8.17 -19.91 -18.00
C GLU A 728 6.91 -20.54 -18.60
N ALA A 729 6.73 -21.84 -18.40
CA ALA A 729 5.47 -22.51 -18.69
C ALA A 729 4.51 -22.38 -17.49
N PRO A 730 3.19 -22.26 -17.72
CA PRO A 730 2.22 -22.29 -16.62
C PRO A 730 2.35 -23.54 -15.76
N LYS A 731 2.20 -23.39 -14.44
CA LYS A 731 2.17 -24.51 -13.51
C LYS A 731 0.77 -25.13 -13.54
N GLU A 732 0.56 -26.13 -14.39
CA GLU A 732 -0.77 -26.72 -14.66
C GLU A 732 -1.53 -27.13 -13.39
N TRP A 733 -0.86 -27.72 -12.40
CA TRP A 733 -1.50 -28.09 -11.13
C TRP A 733 -1.97 -26.86 -10.32
N LEU A 734 -1.24 -25.75 -10.39
CA LEU A 734 -1.61 -24.49 -9.73
C LEU A 734 -2.83 -23.89 -10.42
N VAL A 735 -2.83 -23.90 -11.76
CA VAL A 735 -3.97 -23.44 -12.59
C VAL A 735 -5.19 -24.31 -12.30
N GLU A 736 -5.07 -25.64 -12.28
CA GLU A 736 -6.16 -26.57 -11.93
C GLU A 736 -6.73 -26.28 -10.53
N ARG A 737 -5.86 -26.04 -9.55
CA ARG A 737 -6.30 -25.69 -8.19
C ARG A 737 -7.05 -24.35 -8.14
N HIS A 738 -6.68 -23.35 -8.94
CA HIS A 738 -7.49 -22.13 -9.11
C HIS A 738 -8.88 -22.42 -9.68
N TYR A 739 -8.99 -23.27 -10.70
CA TYR A 739 -10.28 -23.70 -11.24
C TYR A 739 -11.15 -24.43 -10.22
N ARG A 740 -10.53 -25.25 -9.38
CA ARG A 740 -11.23 -26.04 -8.36
C ARG A 740 -11.71 -25.19 -7.18
N GLN A 741 -10.85 -24.31 -6.67
CA GLN A 741 -11.07 -23.63 -5.38
C GLN A 741 -11.44 -22.15 -5.53
N ILE A 742 -10.84 -21.43 -6.48
CA ILE A 742 -10.87 -19.96 -6.49
C ILE A 742 -11.93 -19.39 -7.45
N PHE A 743 -11.92 -19.79 -8.73
CA PHE A 743 -12.86 -19.26 -9.71
C PHE A 743 -14.34 -19.52 -9.38
N PRO A 744 -14.74 -20.64 -8.74
CA PRO A 744 -16.12 -20.81 -8.27
C PRO A 744 -16.56 -19.74 -7.26
N ILE A 745 -15.66 -19.33 -6.36
CA ILE A 745 -15.92 -18.26 -5.38
C ILE A 745 -16.00 -16.91 -6.08
N MET A 746 -15.11 -16.64 -7.05
CA MET A 746 -15.14 -15.41 -7.85
C MET A 746 -16.45 -15.24 -8.64
N LYS A 747 -17.05 -16.32 -9.14
CA LYS A 747 -18.39 -16.26 -9.79
C LYS A 747 -19.48 -15.77 -8.84
N LYS A 748 -19.29 -15.98 -7.54
CA LYS A 748 -20.18 -15.54 -6.47
C LYS A 748 -19.72 -14.23 -5.81
N ARG A 749 -18.90 -13.44 -6.51
CA ARG A 749 -18.32 -12.18 -5.99
C ARG A 749 -19.35 -11.23 -5.36
N TYR A 750 -20.58 -11.21 -5.89
CA TYR A 750 -21.70 -10.44 -5.34
C TYR A 750 -22.02 -10.72 -3.86
N LEU A 751 -21.70 -11.92 -3.34
CA LEU A 751 -21.89 -12.28 -1.93
C LEU A 751 -20.91 -11.57 -0.99
N PHE A 752 -19.75 -11.18 -1.52
CA PHE A 752 -18.61 -10.70 -0.73
C PHE A 752 -18.34 -9.21 -0.93
N ALA A 753 -19.02 -8.57 -1.87
CA ALA A 753 -18.64 -7.25 -2.36
C ALA A 753 -18.97 -6.09 -1.42
N GLU A 754 -20.11 -6.18 -0.75
CA GLU A 754 -20.62 -5.11 0.10
C GLU A 754 -20.24 -5.29 1.56
N VAL A 755 -20.22 -4.17 2.29
CA VAL A 755 -19.94 -4.15 3.73
C VAL A 755 -21.20 -4.20 4.59
N ASP A 756 -22.39 -3.93 4.04
CA ASP A 756 -23.64 -3.81 4.82
C ASP A 756 -23.92 -5.03 5.72
N ASN A 757 -23.81 -6.23 5.15
CA ASN A 757 -24.01 -7.49 5.86
C ASN A 757 -22.70 -8.19 6.25
N PHE A 758 -21.56 -7.51 6.13
CA PHE A 758 -20.26 -8.05 6.53
C PHE A 758 -20.09 -7.95 8.06
N TRP A 759 -19.76 -9.08 8.69
CA TRP A 759 -19.51 -9.18 10.13
C TRP A 759 -18.33 -10.10 10.40
N ILE A 760 -17.31 -9.61 11.12
CA ILE A 760 -16.15 -10.38 11.57
C ILE A 760 -16.33 -10.80 13.03
N TYR A 761 -15.88 -12.00 13.38
CA TYR A 761 -16.08 -12.64 14.69
C TYR A 761 -14.76 -12.86 15.41
N ASP A 762 -14.81 -12.75 16.73
CA ASP A 762 -13.71 -13.17 17.60
C ASP A 762 -13.72 -14.70 17.69
N CYS A 763 -12.59 -15.32 17.32
CA CYS A 763 -12.33 -16.72 17.63
C CYS A 763 -11.76 -16.79 19.05
N ILE A 764 -12.56 -17.27 20.00
CA ILE A 764 -12.15 -17.36 21.40
C ILE A 764 -11.56 -18.73 21.68
N ASP A 765 -10.30 -18.78 22.12
CA ASP A 765 -9.61 -20.01 22.49
C ASP A 765 -10.12 -20.61 23.82
N SER A 766 -9.58 -21.77 24.21
CA SER A 766 -9.94 -22.44 25.47
C SER A 766 -9.55 -21.66 26.74
N PHE A 767 -8.70 -20.64 26.62
CA PHE A 767 -8.27 -19.76 27.72
C PHE A 767 -9.08 -18.45 27.78
N GLY A 768 -9.99 -18.22 26.83
CA GLY A 768 -10.79 -17.00 26.75
C GLY A 768 -10.12 -15.84 26.02
N ASN A 769 -8.99 -16.07 25.34
CA ASN A 769 -8.29 -15.06 24.54
C ASN A 769 -8.76 -15.11 23.08
N VAL A 770 -8.64 -13.98 22.38
CA VAL A 770 -8.85 -13.95 20.93
C VAL A 770 -7.66 -14.63 20.24
N ASN A 771 -7.94 -15.63 19.42
CA ASN A 771 -6.95 -16.25 18.56
C ASN A 771 -6.80 -15.46 17.26
N GLU A 772 -5.81 -14.56 17.26
CA GLU A 772 -5.54 -13.64 16.16
C GLU A 772 -5.22 -14.33 14.83
N ASN A 773 -4.80 -15.60 14.84
CA ASN A 773 -4.49 -16.33 13.61
C ASN A 773 -5.74 -16.70 12.80
N VAL A 774 -6.93 -16.67 13.41
CA VAL A 774 -8.17 -17.08 12.75
C VAL A 774 -9.01 -15.88 12.34
N PHE A 775 -9.19 -15.74 11.04
CA PHE A 775 -10.17 -14.84 10.46
C PHE A 775 -11.48 -15.60 10.26
N ALA A 776 -12.56 -15.12 10.88
CA ALA A 776 -13.89 -15.67 10.75
C ALA A 776 -14.90 -14.56 10.46
N PHE A 777 -15.63 -14.64 9.35
CA PHE A 777 -16.60 -13.61 9.00
C PHE A 777 -17.77 -14.15 8.17
N THR A 778 -18.89 -13.45 8.26
CA THR A 778 -20.08 -13.70 7.45
C THR A 778 -20.36 -12.53 6.51
N ASN A 779 -21.02 -12.83 5.40
CA ASN A 779 -21.63 -11.84 4.52
C ASN A 779 -22.90 -12.44 3.90
N SER A 780 -23.74 -11.60 3.31
CA SER A 780 -24.96 -12.06 2.64
C SER A 780 -25.44 -11.10 1.57
N TYR A 781 -26.08 -11.67 0.55
CA TYR A 781 -26.78 -10.94 -0.49
C TYR A 781 -28.14 -11.60 -0.74
N GLY A 782 -29.22 -10.82 -0.56
CA GLY A 782 -30.57 -11.34 -0.63
C GLY A 782 -30.83 -12.44 0.41
N LYS A 783 -31.03 -13.69 -0.04
CA LYS A 783 -31.25 -14.85 0.84
C LYS A 783 -30.01 -15.73 1.02
N GLU A 784 -28.99 -15.51 0.20
CA GLU A 784 -27.76 -16.28 0.25
C GLU A 784 -26.84 -15.73 1.34
N LYS A 785 -26.19 -16.63 2.07
CA LYS A 785 -25.33 -16.31 3.21
C LYS A 785 -24.04 -17.11 3.10
N THR A 786 -22.96 -16.52 3.63
CA THR A 786 -21.64 -17.14 3.61
C THR A 786 -21.01 -17.10 4.98
N LEU A 787 -20.20 -18.10 5.29
CA LEU A 787 -19.27 -18.11 6.43
C LEU A 787 -17.88 -18.45 5.89
N VAL A 788 -16.94 -17.56 6.12
CA VAL A 788 -15.53 -17.76 5.74
C VAL A 788 -14.71 -17.94 6.99
N LEU A 789 -13.87 -18.97 6.98
CA LEU A 789 -12.94 -19.29 8.04
C LEU A 789 -11.55 -19.45 7.43
N TYR A 790 -10.54 -18.83 8.03
CA TYR A 790 -9.15 -18.99 7.59
C TYR A 790 -8.19 -18.90 8.77
N ASN A 791 -7.26 -19.85 8.85
CA ASN A 791 -6.13 -19.80 9.76
C ASN A 791 -4.87 -19.31 9.03
N ASN A 792 -4.46 -18.06 9.19
CA ASN A 792 -3.23 -17.54 8.57
C ASN A 792 -1.98 -17.83 9.41
N SER A 793 -1.80 -19.09 9.80
CA SER A 793 -0.60 -19.55 10.49
C SER A 793 -0.34 -21.02 10.17
N TYR A 794 0.91 -21.47 10.30
CA TYR A 794 1.25 -22.88 10.20
C TYR A 794 0.73 -23.70 11.40
N ALA A 795 0.59 -23.08 12.57
CA ALA A 795 0.07 -23.76 13.75
C ALA A 795 -1.42 -24.08 13.59
N ARG A 796 -1.85 -25.23 14.09
CA ARG A 796 -3.28 -25.57 14.18
C ARG A 796 -3.98 -24.59 15.11
N ALA A 797 -5.15 -24.11 14.71
CA ALA A 797 -5.97 -23.21 15.48
C ALA A 797 -7.29 -23.87 15.90
N GLU A 798 -7.71 -23.61 17.12
CA GLU A 798 -8.98 -24.03 17.69
C GLU A 798 -9.62 -22.89 18.48
N GLY A 799 -10.95 -22.88 18.56
CA GLY A 799 -11.69 -21.89 19.32
C GLY A 799 -13.18 -21.91 19.02
N LYS A 800 -13.91 -20.92 19.53
CA LYS A 800 -15.35 -20.73 19.29
C LYS A 800 -15.63 -19.35 18.72
N ILE A 801 -16.51 -19.30 17.73
CA ILE A 801 -17.04 -18.04 17.18
C ILE A 801 -18.50 -17.87 17.57
N TYR A 802 -18.86 -16.70 18.13
CA TYR A 802 -20.22 -16.46 18.61
C TYR A 802 -20.69 -15.03 18.38
N GLN A 803 -20.01 -14.03 18.96
CA GLN A 803 -20.35 -12.62 18.83
C GLN A 803 -19.40 -11.93 17.84
N SER A 804 -19.93 -11.02 17.03
CA SER A 804 -19.11 -10.21 16.14
C SER A 804 -18.27 -9.19 16.91
N ALA A 805 -17.20 -8.72 16.29
CA ALA A 805 -16.58 -7.45 16.64
C ALA A 805 -17.59 -6.30 16.50
N GLN A 806 -17.27 -5.14 17.08
CA GLN A 806 -18.13 -3.97 16.92
C GLN A 806 -18.05 -3.44 15.49
N LYS A 807 -19.20 -2.96 15.00
CA LYS A 807 -19.31 -2.31 13.69
C LYS A 807 -20.28 -1.15 13.80
N LEU A 808 -19.94 -0.02 13.16
CA LEU A 808 -20.83 1.12 13.04
C LEU A 808 -21.96 0.78 12.05
N VAL A 809 -23.22 0.89 12.49
CA VAL A 809 -24.38 0.60 11.64
C VAL A 809 -25.26 1.84 11.56
N ASN A 810 -25.72 2.14 10.34
CA ASN A 810 -26.63 3.24 10.07
C ASN A 810 -28.09 2.81 10.30
N TYR A 811 -28.78 3.48 11.22
CA TYR A 811 -30.21 3.31 11.50
C TYR A 811 -31.02 4.53 11.00
N GLY A 812 -30.75 4.98 9.79
CA GLY A 812 -31.43 6.11 9.16
C GLY A 812 -30.81 7.45 9.56
N SER A 813 -31.27 8.04 10.66
CA SER A 813 -30.79 9.35 11.13
C SER A 813 -29.61 9.28 12.10
N GLU A 814 -29.27 8.10 12.62
CA GLU A 814 -28.19 7.90 13.59
C GLU A 814 -27.32 6.70 13.23
N LYS A 815 -25.99 6.87 13.34
CA LYS A 815 -25.00 5.79 13.28
C LYS A 815 -24.65 5.35 14.72
N ARG A 816 -24.74 4.05 15.04
CA ARG A 816 -24.35 3.50 16.36
C ARG A 816 -23.56 2.21 16.21
N LEU A 817 -22.63 1.99 17.14
CA LEU A 817 -21.90 0.72 17.22
C LEU A 817 -22.86 -0.40 17.59
N ASN A 818 -22.78 -1.51 16.88
CA ASN A 818 -23.58 -2.70 17.10
C ASN A 818 -22.70 -3.96 17.09
N LYS A 819 -23.19 -5.01 17.74
CA LYS A 819 -22.69 -6.39 17.62
C LYS A 819 -23.86 -7.29 17.25
N ILE A 820 -23.60 -8.36 16.53
CA ILE A 820 -24.59 -9.39 16.26
C ILE A 820 -24.02 -10.78 16.58
N SER A 821 -24.91 -11.72 16.90
CA SER A 821 -24.53 -13.11 17.04
C SER A 821 -24.37 -13.80 15.67
N LEU A 822 -23.60 -14.90 15.64
CA LEU A 822 -23.50 -15.75 14.45
C LEU A 822 -24.88 -16.31 14.05
N ILE A 823 -25.70 -16.67 15.05
CA ILE A 823 -27.09 -17.11 14.90
C ILE A 823 -27.91 -16.06 14.16
N GLU A 824 -27.82 -14.79 14.54
CA GLU A 824 -28.52 -13.68 13.88
C GLU A 824 -28.04 -13.50 12.44
N SER A 825 -26.72 -13.46 12.21
CA SER A 825 -26.15 -13.22 10.88
C SER A 825 -26.52 -14.31 9.86
N LEU A 826 -26.56 -15.57 10.31
CA LEU A 826 -26.90 -16.72 9.49
C LEU A 826 -28.40 -17.02 9.52
N ASN A 827 -29.17 -16.28 10.33
CA ASN A 827 -30.60 -16.49 10.60
C ASN A 827 -30.91 -17.96 10.94
N ILE A 828 -30.19 -18.49 11.93
CA ILE A 828 -30.38 -19.82 12.50
C ILE A 828 -31.57 -19.78 13.45
N LYS A 829 -32.60 -20.60 13.19
CA LYS A 829 -33.77 -20.80 14.04
C LYS A 829 -33.47 -21.70 15.22
N ASN A 830 -34.02 -21.35 16.38
CA ASN A 830 -34.04 -22.21 17.57
C ASN A 830 -35.14 -23.28 17.44
N ASP A 831 -34.90 -24.26 16.57
CA ASP A 831 -35.76 -25.43 16.38
C ASP A 831 -34.90 -26.68 16.23
N LYS A 832 -35.13 -27.68 17.08
CA LYS A 832 -34.37 -28.94 17.11
C LYS A 832 -34.63 -29.83 15.91
N ASN A 833 -35.74 -29.62 15.19
CA ASN A 833 -36.06 -30.36 13.98
C ASN A 833 -35.54 -29.66 12.72
N VAL A 834 -34.89 -28.50 12.85
CA VAL A 834 -34.29 -27.78 11.72
C VAL A 834 -32.79 -28.06 11.68
N PHE A 835 -32.31 -28.45 10.51
CA PHE A 835 -30.90 -28.67 10.20
C PHE A 835 -30.42 -27.71 9.11
N TYR A 836 -29.14 -27.43 9.11
CA TYR A 836 -28.50 -26.54 8.14
C TYR A 836 -27.44 -27.32 7.37
N ILE A 837 -27.58 -27.34 6.06
CA ILE A 837 -26.57 -27.90 5.15
C ILE A 837 -25.68 -26.75 4.70
N MET A 838 -24.38 -26.82 4.99
CA MET A 838 -23.39 -25.83 4.61
C MET A 838 -22.41 -26.45 3.63
N PHE A 839 -22.30 -25.88 2.43
CA PHE A 839 -21.40 -26.38 1.38
C PHE A 839 -20.08 -25.61 1.40
N ASP A 840 -18.97 -26.30 1.66
CA ASP A 840 -17.64 -25.70 1.59
C ASP A 840 -17.12 -25.70 0.14
N GLU A 841 -16.92 -24.51 -0.42
CA GLU A 841 -16.40 -24.33 -1.77
C GLU A 841 -14.95 -24.81 -1.93
N ILE A 842 -14.19 -24.97 -0.84
CA ILE A 842 -12.77 -25.37 -0.91
C ILE A 842 -12.62 -26.89 -0.99
N SER A 843 -13.25 -27.61 -0.05
CA SER A 843 -13.22 -29.09 0.00
C SER A 843 -14.28 -29.76 -0.88
N LYS A 844 -15.30 -29.01 -1.32
CA LYS A 844 -16.50 -29.52 -2.02
C LYS A 844 -17.30 -30.52 -1.18
N LEU A 845 -17.27 -30.38 0.15
CA LEU A 845 -18.01 -31.21 1.09
C LEU A 845 -19.19 -30.44 1.69
N ASN A 846 -20.25 -31.18 2.01
CA ASN A 846 -21.42 -30.69 2.73
C ASN A 846 -21.28 -31.00 4.23
N TYR A 847 -21.65 -30.05 5.07
CA TYR A 847 -21.65 -30.22 6.52
C TYR A 847 -23.05 -29.98 7.05
N VAL A 848 -23.51 -30.84 7.96
CA VAL A 848 -24.85 -30.75 8.55
C VAL A 848 -24.71 -30.24 9.97
N TYR A 849 -25.44 -29.16 10.28
CA TYR A 849 -25.47 -28.54 11.59
C TYR A 849 -26.90 -28.47 12.14
N ASN A 850 -27.02 -28.35 13.45
CA ASN A 850 -28.26 -28.09 14.19
C ASN A 850 -28.11 -26.82 15.04
N PHE A 851 -29.21 -26.23 15.51
CA PHE A 851 -29.17 -25.09 16.43
C PHE A 851 -28.24 -25.32 17.64
N SER A 852 -28.16 -26.55 18.15
CA SER A 852 -27.27 -26.89 19.27
C SER A 852 -25.79 -26.60 19.02
N ASP A 853 -25.35 -26.63 17.76
CA ASP A 853 -23.95 -26.35 17.40
C ASP A 853 -23.60 -24.85 17.48
N PHE A 854 -24.62 -23.98 17.45
CA PHE A 854 -24.44 -22.52 17.47
C PHE A 854 -24.77 -21.91 18.83
N GLN A 855 -25.55 -22.61 19.68
CA GLN A 855 -26.10 -22.08 20.93
C GLN A 855 -25.04 -21.49 21.86
N ASP A 856 -23.89 -22.15 21.98
CA ASP A 856 -22.77 -21.74 22.85
C ASP A 856 -21.54 -21.28 22.03
N GLY A 857 -21.77 -20.88 20.77
CA GLY A 857 -20.73 -20.57 19.80
C GLY A 857 -20.31 -21.78 18.97
N LEU A 858 -20.07 -21.55 17.67
CA LEU A 858 -19.66 -22.57 16.73
C LEU A 858 -18.19 -22.94 16.99
N GLU A 859 -17.94 -24.21 17.30
CA GLU A 859 -16.60 -24.75 17.45
C GLU A 859 -15.88 -24.81 16.11
N ILE A 860 -14.66 -24.28 16.08
CA ILE A 860 -13.82 -24.29 14.90
C ILE A 860 -12.50 -24.98 15.17
N LEU A 861 -12.03 -25.67 14.15
CA LEU A 861 -10.80 -26.43 14.16
C LEU A 861 -10.19 -26.36 12.77
N LEU A 862 -9.06 -25.67 12.65
CA LEU A 862 -8.39 -25.41 11.38
C LEU A 862 -6.92 -25.82 11.50
N ASN A 863 -6.46 -26.66 10.58
CA ASN A 863 -5.04 -26.95 10.42
C ASN A 863 -4.29 -25.71 9.91
N GLY A 864 -2.96 -25.80 9.83
CA GLY A 864 -2.14 -24.70 9.34
C GLY A 864 -2.55 -24.26 7.93
N PHE A 865 -2.79 -22.97 7.74
CA PHE A 865 -3.26 -22.38 6.47
C PHE A 865 -4.59 -22.95 5.92
N GLU A 866 -5.33 -23.71 6.72
CA GLU A 866 -6.63 -24.24 6.33
C GLU A 866 -7.64 -23.09 6.21
N HIS A 867 -8.41 -23.11 5.12
CA HIS A 867 -9.49 -22.18 4.86
C HIS A 867 -10.75 -22.94 4.43
N LYS A 868 -11.90 -22.42 4.84
CA LYS A 868 -13.23 -22.93 4.48
C LYS A 868 -14.09 -21.77 4.03
N VAL A 869 -14.81 -21.95 2.93
CA VAL A 869 -15.72 -20.94 2.38
C VAL A 869 -17.07 -21.60 2.23
N PHE A 870 -17.86 -21.52 3.29
CA PHE A 870 -19.22 -22.04 3.28
C PHE A 870 -20.12 -21.10 2.49
N THR A 871 -20.73 -21.66 1.46
CA THR A 871 -21.82 -21.03 0.71
C THR A 871 -23.04 -21.93 0.75
N ASN A 872 -24.15 -21.49 0.14
CA ASN A 872 -25.37 -22.29 0.03
C ASN A 872 -25.84 -22.86 1.37
N ILE A 873 -25.94 -22.01 2.40
CA ILE A 873 -26.42 -22.40 3.73
C ILE A 873 -27.94 -22.65 3.63
N ILE A 874 -28.33 -23.92 3.52
CA ILE A 874 -29.71 -24.34 3.27
C ILE A 874 -30.34 -24.79 4.58
N GLU A 875 -31.48 -24.21 4.93
CA GLU A 875 -32.34 -24.65 6.02
C GLU A 875 -33.21 -25.82 5.57
N VAL A 876 -33.22 -26.92 6.34
CA VAL A 876 -34.03 -28.11 6.08
C VAL A 876 -34.77 -28.53 7.33
N TYR A 877 -36.07 -28.78 7.22
CA TYR A 877 -36.87 -29.32 8.31
C TYR A 877 -36.92 -30.85 8.23
N ASP A 878 -36.50 -31.52 9.30
CA ASP A 878 -36.45 -32.98 9.38
C ASP A 878 -37.82 -33.55 9.78
N THR A 879 -38.52 -34.12 8.79
CA THR A 879 -39.86 -34.70 9.00
C THR A 879 -39.82 -36.18 9.37
N ASP A 880 -38.79 -36.90 8.94
CA ASP A 880 -38.71 -38.36 9.00
C ASP A 880 -37.50 -38.88 9.80
N GLY A 881 -36.66 -37.97 10.33
CA GLY A 881 -35.51 -38.31 11.16
C GLY A 881 -34.24 -38.57 10.35
N ILE A 882 -34.27 -38.42 9.02
CA ILE A 882 -33.12 -38.68 8.15
C ILE A 882 -31.98 -37.71 8.47
N PHE A 883 -32.26 -36.41 8.53
CA PHE A 883 -31.21 -35.41 8.76
C PHE A 883 -30.60 -35.52 10.16
N LYS A 884 -31.41 -35.87 11.16
CA LYS A 884 -30.91 -36.21 12.49
C LYS A 884 -29.94 -37.41 12.47
N SER A 885 -30.27 -38.46 11.73
CA SER A 885 -29.37 -39.61 11.56
C SER A 885 -28.08 -39.23 10.82
N ILE A 886 -28.16 -38.42 9.76
CA ILE A 886 -26.97 -37.90 9.04
C ILE A 886 -26.09 -37.08 9.99
N TYR A 887 -26.70 -36.13 10.70
CA TYR A 887 -26.02 -35.27 11.67
C TYR A 887 -25.29 -36.09 12.74
N GLN A 888 -25.93 -37.12 13.30
CA GLN A 888 -25.32 -38.00 14.30
C GLN A 888 -24.22 -38.91 13.73
N LYS A 889 -24.40 -39.42 12.50
CA LYS A 889 -23.44 -40.30 11.83
C LYS A 889 -22.14 -39.59 11.49
N TYR A 890 -22.23 -38.36 10.97
CA TYR A 890 -21.07 -37.63 10.47
C TYR A 890 -20.51 -36.59 11.45
N PHE A 891 -21.30 -36.10 12.41
CA PHE A 891 -20.92 -35.18 13.49
C PHE A 891 -19.66 -34.32 13.22
N HIS A 892 -19.86 -33.16 12.59
CA HIS A 892 -18.83 -32.21 12.14
C HIS A 892 -17.85 -32.70 11.04
N GLN A 893 -18.04 -33.91 10.49
CA GLN A 893 -17.31 -34.38 9.31
C GLN A 893 -18.04 -33.98 8.02
N GLY A 894 -17.26 -33.78 6.95
CA GLY A 894 -17.78 -33.40 5.65
C GLY A 894 -18.31 -34.59 4.86
N ILE A 895 -19.39 -34.36 4.11
CA ILE A 895 -20.12 -35.33 3.31
C ILE A 895 -19.98 -34.99 1.83
N TYR A 896 -19.42 -35.89 1.04
CA TYR A 896 -19.21 -35.64 -0.39
C TYR A 896 -20.53 -35.51 -1.16
N ASP A 897 -21.44 -36.47 -0.98
CA ASP A 897 -22.74 -36.49 -1.65
C ASP A 897 -23.87 -36.69 -0.63
N ILE A 898 -24.48 -35.58 -0.23
CA ILE A 898 -25.57 -35.59 0.74
C ILE A 898 -26.84 -36.26 0.19
N GLU A 899 -27.09 -36.19 -1.11
CA GLU A 899 -28.25 -36.84 -1.72
C GLU A 899 -28.12 -38.36 -1.67
N ASN A 900 -26.92 -38.87 -1.95
CA ASN A 900 -26.63 -40.30 -1.80
C ASN A 900 -26.78 -40.72 -0.33
N GLU A 901 -26.24 -39.97 0.63
CA GLU A 901 -26.40 -40.31 2.05
C GLU A 901 -27.86 -40.29 2.53
N ILE A 902 -28.67 -39.34 2.06
CA ILE A 902 -30.12 -39.31 2.32
C ILE A 902 -30.76 -40.61 1.81
N LYS A 903 -30.44 -41.03 0.58
CA LYS A 903 -30.93 -42.30 0.02
C LYS A 903 -30.45 -43.50 0.82
N GLU A 904 -29.19 -43.51 1.25
CA GLU A 904 -28.63 -44.62 2.04
C GLU A 904 -29.36 -44.80 3.38
N ILE A 905 -29.62 -43.72 4.12
CA ILE A 905 -30.33 -43.77 5.40
C ILE A 905 -31.80 -44.13 5.19
N LYS A 906 -32.45 -43.55 4.17
CA LYS A 906 -33.84 -43.85 3.83
C LYS A 906 -34.06 -45.34 3.58
N TYR A 907 -33.12 -46.01 2.91
CA TYR A 907 -33.21 -47.43 2.58
C TYR A 907 -32.42 -48.35 3.52
N GLU A 908 -31.83 -47.81 4.59
CA GLU A 908 -31.07 -48.58 5.59
C GLU A 908 -31.84 -49.81 6.12
N PRO A 909 -33.15 -49.71 6.44
CA PRO A 909 -33.90 -50.89 6.88
C PRO A 909 -33.89 -52.02 5.85
N ILE A 910 -33.91 -51.71 4.54
CA ILE A 910 -33.87 -52.71 3.46
C ILE A 910 -32.49 -53.36 3.43
N TYR A 911 -31.41 -52.56 3.50
CA TYR A 911 -30.04 -53.08 3.52
C TYR A 911 -29.79 -53.97 4.74
N GLN A 912 -30.25 -53.58 5.94
CA GLN A 912 -30.09 -54.37 7.16
C GLN A 912 -30.81 -55.73 7.04
N VAL A 913 -32.06 -55.73 6.54
CA VAL A 913 -32.81 -56.98 6.35
C VAL A 913 -32.17 -57.85 5.27
N PHE A 914 -31.74 -57.25 4.16
CA PHE A 914 -31.04 -57.97 3.10
C PHE A 914 -29.74 -58.59 3.61
N ASN A 915 -28.91 -57.84 4.34
CA ASN A 915 -27.68 -58.37 4.95
C ASN A 915 -27.96 -59.48 5.94
N SER A 916 -29.05 -59.37 6.73
CA SER A 916 -29.43 -60.43 7.67
C SER A 916 -29.77 -61.76 6.97
N ILE A 917 -30.20 -61.74 5.70
CA ILE A 917 -30.41 -62.98 4.93
C ILE A 917 -29.11 -63.79 4.82
N PHE A 918 -27.95 -63.10 4.86
CA PHE A 918 -26.62 -63.67 4.71
C PHE A 918 -25.82 -63.72 6.02
N ASP A 919 -26.48 -63.72 7.18
CA ASP A 919 -25.82 -63.91 8.49
C ASP A 919 -25.11 -65.28 8.57
N ASN A 920 -23.83 -65.30 8.95
CA ASN A 920 -22.95 -66.49 8.92
C ASN A 920 -23.50 -67.73 9.67
N ASP A 921 -24.21 -67.53 10.78
CA ASP A 921 -24.79 -68.61 11.59
C ASP A 921 -25.98 -69.29 10.90
N ASP A 922 -26.85 -68.51 10.25
CA ASP A 922 -27.99 -69.02 9.51
C ASP A 922 -27.55 -69.68 8.20
N LEU A 923 -26.52 -69.13 7.54
CA LEU A 923 -25.95 -69.65 6.29
C LEU A 923 -25.32 -71.04 6.46
N SER A 924 -24.64 -71.29 7.58
CA SER A 924 -23.97 -72.57 7.84
C SER A 924 -24.98 -73.71 8.08
N GLN A 925 -26.16 -73.39 8.62
CA GLN A 925 -27.25 -74.35 8.78
C GLN A 925 -28.08 -74.50 7.50
N LEU A 926 -28.29 -73.40 6.77
CA LEU A 926 -28.96 -73.40 5.47
C LEU A 926 -28.19 -74.26 4.46
N TYR A 927 -26.85 -74.15 4.45
CA TYR A 927 -25.96 -75.05 3.73
C TYR A 927 -26.30 -76.51 4.07
N LYS A 928 -26.24 -76.90 5.35
CA LYS A 928 -26.55 -78.29 5.76
C LYS A 928 -27.94 -78.76 5.30
N CYS A 929 -28.96 -77.90 5.36
CA CYS A 929 -30.31 -78.23 4.90
C CYS A 929 -30.46 -78.39 3.39
N LEU A 930 -29.67 -77.66 2.60
CA LEU A 930 -29.70 -77.70 1.14
C LEU A 930 -28.81 -78.80 0.56
N THR A 931 -27.91 -79.39 1.37
CA THR A 931 -26.83 -80.26 0.88
C THR A 931 -26.78 -81.65 1.53
N ILE A 932 -27.13 -81.77 2.82
CA ILE A 932 -27.10 -83.04 3.56
C ILE A 932 -28.53 -83.49 3.79
N ASN A 933 -28.83 -84.73 3.39
CA ASN A 933 -30.16 -85.34 3.50
C ASN A 933 -30.48 -85.68 4.97
N ILE A 934 -30.76 -84.66 5.79
CA ILE A 934 -31.29 -84.86 7.13
C ILE A 934 -32.80 -85.10 6.98
N LYS A 935 -33.26 -86.29 7.38
CA LYS A 935 -34.66 -86.57 7.67
C LYS A 935 -35.07 -85.72 8.87
N ASP A 936 -35.42 -84.46 8.65
CA ASP A 936 -36.08 -83.65 9.66
C ASP A 936 -37.14 -82.75 9.02
N GLU A 937 -38.38 -82.98 9.41
CA GLU A 937 -39.60 -82.36 8.91
C GLU A 937 -39.72 -80.87 9.24
N ASN A 938 -38.70 -80.25 9.80
CA ASN A 938 -38.61 -78.80 9.93
C ASN A 938 -37.17 -78.33 9.74
N CYS A 939 -36.75 -78.10 8.49
CA CYS A 939 -35.60 -77.23 8.25
C CYS A 939 -35.97 -75.80 8.68
N LYS A 940 -35.85 -75.54 9.98
CA LYS A 940 -36.15 -74.24 10.61
C LYS A 940 -35.37 -73.11 9.94
N SER A 941 -34.19 -73.40 9.39
CA SER A 941 -33.35 -72.44 8.66
C SER A 941 -33.94 -72.02 7.30
N LEU A 942 -34.61 -72.92 6.56
CA LEU A 942 -35.32 -72.57 5.32
C LEU A 942 -36.56 -71.72 5.62
N GLN A 943 -37.29 -72.06 6.69
CA GLN A 943 -38.40 -71.24 7.18
C GLN A 943 -37.91 -69.87 7.66
N LYS A 944 -36.75 -69.79 8.32
CA LYS A 944 -36.11 -68.53 8.72
C LYS A 944 -35.76 -67.67 7.50
N LEU A 945 -35.19 -68.28 6.46
CA LEU A 945 -34.87 -67.62 5.20
C LEU A 945 -36.12 -67.10 4.49
N ASP A 946 -37.16 -67.93 4.38
CA ASP A 946 -38.47 -67.54 3.82
C ASP A 946 -39.07 -66.36 4.60
N ASN A 947 -38.98 -66.38 5.93
CA ASN A 947 -39.48 -65.30 6.78
C ASN A 947 -38.66 -64.01 6.61
N LYS A 948 -37.32 -64.09 6.55
CA LYS A 948 -36.43 -62.94 6.29
C LYS A 948 -36.71 -62.34 4.91
N PHE A 949 -36.90 -63.16 3.88
CA PHE A 949 -37.25 -62.70 2.54
C PHE A 949 -38.68 -62.13 2.46
N TYR A 950 -39.65 -62.75 3.14
CA TYR A 950 -41.01 -62.21 3.26
C TYR A 950 -40.98 -60.82 3.92
N TYR A 951 -40.19 -60.66 4.98
CA TYR A 951 -40.01 -59.37 5.65
C TYR A 951 -39.33 -58.36 4.73
N LEU A 952 -38.27 -58.75 4.01
CA LEU A 952 -37.59 -57.91 3.01
C LEU A 952 -38.58 -57.37 1.97
N ILE A 953 -39.38 -58.23 1.35
CA ILE A 953 -40.35 -57.81 0.34
C ILE A 953 -41.44 -56.93 0.96
N THR A 954 -41.95 -57.29 2.14
CA THR A 954 -42.96 -56.49 2.84
C THR A 954 -42.43 -55.08 3.09
N LEU A 955 -41.17 -54.98 3.51
CA LEU A 955 -40.50 -53.72 3.76
C LEU A 955 -40.33 -52.91 2.47
N ILE A 956 -39.79 -53.50 1.39
CA ILE A 956 -39.67 -52.85 0.08
C ILE A 956 -41.06 -52.38 -0.42
N ASN A 957 -42.11 -53.17 -0.18
CA ASN A 957 -43.48 -52.84 -0.57
C ASN A 957 -44.04 -51.56 0.11
N ASN A 958 -43.42 -51.11 1.20
CA ASN A 958 -43.76 -49.85 1.88
C ASN A 958 -43.07 -48.62 1.23
N PHE A 959 -41.99 -48.83 0.47
CA PHE A 959 -41.22 -47.77 -0.17
C PHE A 959 -41.58 -47.53 -1.64
N VAL A 960 -42.36 -48.42 -2.26
CA VAL A 960 -42.72 -48.36 -3.68
C VAL A 960 -44.14 -47.81 -3.88
N SER A 961 -44.35 -47.14 -5.01
CA SER A 961 -45.65 -46.56 -5.37
C SER A 961 -46.64 -47.63 -5.87
N LYS A 962 -46.16 -48.57 -6.70
CA LYS A 962 -46.95 -49.71 -7.19
C LYS A 962 -46.69 -50.92 -6.31
N LYS A 963 -47.60 -51.15 -5.37
CA LYS A 963 -47.53 -52.29 -4.46
C LYS A 963 -47.66 -53.62 -5.21
N ILE A 964 -46.88 -54.60 -4.77
CA ILE A 964 -46.93 -55.97 -5.27
C ILE A 964 -47.64 -56.90 -4.28
N ASP A 965 -48.09 -58.05 -4.77
CA ASP A 965 -48.65 -59.12 -3.94
C ASP A 965 -47.52 -59.89 -3.24
N VAL A 966 -47.22 -59.46 -2.01
CA VAL A 966 -46.16 -60.04 -1.17
C VAL A 966 -46.33 -61.55 -0.96
N GLN A 967 -47.57 -62.04 -0.81
CA GLN A 967 -47.83 -63.46 -0.58
C GLN A 967 -47.50 -64.28 -1.83
N LYS A 968 -47.87 -63.78 -3.01
CA LYS A 968 -47.54 -64.42 -4.29
C LYS A 968 -46.03 -64.47 -4.52
N VAL A 969 -45.31 -63.40 -4.24
CA VAL A 969 -43.85 -63.35 -4.46
C VAL A 969 -43.09 -64.20 -3.44
N SER A 970 -43.49 -64.16 -2.17
CA SER A 970 -42.93 -65.05 -1.15
C SER A 970 -43.17 -66.53 -1.48
N LYS A 971 -44.37 -66.89 -1.98
CA LYS A 971 -44.65 -68.26 -2.44
C LYS A 971 -43.77 -68.67 -3.63
N LYS A 972 -43.49 -67.75 -4.56
CA LYS A 972 -42.53 -67.99 -5.67
C LYS A 972 -41.12 -68.28 -5.13
N PHE A 973 -40.63 -67.47 -4.19
CA PHE A 973 -39.31 -67.68 -3.58
C PHE A 973 -39.24 -68.99 -2.80
N LYS A 974 -40.25 -69.31 -2.00
CA LYS A 974 -40.35 -70.57 -1.27
C LYS A 974 -40.34 -71.79 -2.20
N ASN A 975 -41.11 -71.75 -3.29
CA ASN A 975 -41.10 -72.80 -4.30
C ASN A 975 -39.72 -72.93 -4.96
N LEU A 976 -39.03 -71.80 -5.23
CA LEU A 976 -37.70 -71.80 -5.80
C LEU A 976 -36.66 -72.42 -4.85
N MET A 977 -36.71 -72.10 -3.56
CA MET A 977 -35.84 -72.70 -2.54
C MET A 977 -36.11 -74.20 -2.39
N GLN A 978 -37.39 -74.61 -2.43
CA GLN A 978 -37.77 -76.02 -2.43
C GLN A 978 -37.29 -76.73 -3.70
N ASN A 979 -37.39 -76.11 -4.87
CA ASN A 979 -36.85 -76.66 -6.13
C ASN A 979 -35.32 -76.81 -6.07
N ILE A 980 -34.59 -75.85 -5.51
CA ILE A 980 -33.13 -75.98 -5.32
C ILE A 980 -32.81 -77.17 -4.41
N LYS A 981 -33.58 -77.35 -3.33
CA LYS A 981 -33.44 -78.51 -2.43
C LYS A 981 -33.78 -79.83 -3.14
N ASP A 982 -34.85 -79.87 -3.92
CA ASP A 982 -35.31 -81.08 -4.63
C ASP A 982 -34.36 -81.46 -5.77
N VAL A 983 -33.83 -80.47 -6.50
CA VAL A 983 -32.78 -80.67 -7.51
C VAL A 983 -31.52 -81.24 -6.84
N ASN A 984 -31.04 -80.64 -5.75
CA ASN A 984 -29.90 -81.19 -4.99
C ASN A 984 -30.17 -82.59 -4.46
N LYS A 985 -31.42 -82.91 -4.08
CA LYS A 985 -31.83 -84.26 -3.66
C LYS A 985 -31.77 -85.26 -4.82
N VAL A 986 -32.32 -84.93 -5.99
CA VAL A 986 -32.28 -85.78 -7.19
C VAL A 986 -30.84 -86.04 -7.64
N ILE A 987 -29.99 -85.02 -7.58
CA ILE A 987 -28.57 -85.16 -7.85
C ILE A 987 -27.86 -86.06 -6.82
N ASN A 988 -28.18 -85.93 -5.54
CA ASN A 988 -27.60 -86.77 -4.49
C ASN A 988 -28.12 -88.22 -4.54
N GLU A 989 -29.32 -88.45 -5.09
CA GLU A 989 -29.97 -89.77 -5.22
C GLU A 989 -29.66 -90.47 -6.56
N GLN A 990 -29.18 -89.76 -7.58
CA GLN A 990 -28.61 -90.39 -8.77
C GLN A 990 -27.25 -90.99 -8.43
N GLU A 991 -27.14 -92.32 -8.46
CA GLU A 991 -25.85 -93.01 -8.68
C GLU A 991 -25.32 -92.60 -10.06
N ILE A 992 -24.70 -91.42 -10.14
CA ILE A 992 -23.83 -91.08 -11.26
C ILE A 992 -22.64 -92.02 -11.12
N ALA A 993 -22.57 -92.96 -12.06
CA ALA A 993 -21.64 -94.08 -12.09
C ALA A 993 -20.23 -93.69 -11.61
N GLU A 994 -19.70 -94.55 -10.74
CA GLU A 994 -18.36 -94.50 -10.18
C GLU A 994 -17.29 -94.36 -11.28
N SER A 995 -16.90 -93.13 -11.58
CA SER A 995 -15.57 -92.84 -12.10
C SER A 995 -15.08 -91.54 -11.48
N SER A 996 -14.19 -91.70 -10.50
CA SER A 996 -13.25 -90.70 -9.98
C SER A 996 -13.61 -89.24 -10.23
N SER A 997 -14.57 -88.73 -9.46
CA SER A 997 -14.45 -87.47 -8.74
C SER A 997 -15.83 -87.16 -8.16
N GLN A 998 -15.93 -87.08 -6.83
CA GLN A 998 -17.02 -86.34 -6.19
C GLN A 998 -16.97 -84.82 -6.53
N GLU A 999 -16.28 -84.41 -7.60
CA GLU A 999 -16.16 -83.03 -8.07
C GLU A 999 -17.20 -82.68 -9.15
N THR A 1000 -17.85 -83.63 -9.81
CA THR A 1000 -18.60 -83.33 -11.05
C THR A 1000 -19.91 -82.59 -10.81
N PHE A 1001 -20.61 -82.84 -9.71
CA PHE A 1001 -21.81 -82.07 -9.39
C PHE A 1001 -21.47 -80.66 -8.87
N PHE A 1002 -20.48 -80.55 -8.00
CA PHE A 1002 -19.99 -79.24 -7.54
C PHE A 1002 -19.46 -78.39 -8.71
N LYS A 1003 -18.86 -79.02 -9.74
CA LYS A 1003 -18.42 -78.36 -10.99
C LYS A 1003 -19.55 -77.75 -11.81
N CYS A 1004 -20.79 -78.24 -11.70
CA CYS A 1004 -21.94 -77.67 -12.41
C CYS A 1004 -22.48 -76.37 -11.78
N ILE A 1005 -22.16 -76.11 -10.51
CA ILE A 1005 -22.57 -74.91 -9.76
C ILE A 1005 -21.35 -74.01 -9.42
N LEU A 1006 -20.13 -74.44 -9.75
CA LEU A 1006 -18.90 -73.64 -9.61
C LEU A 1006 -18.91 -72.47 -10.58
N THR A 1007 -19.21 -71.28 -10.07
CA THR A 1007 -19.08 -70.02 -10.82
C THR A 1007 -17.62 -69.62 -11.05
N SER A 1008 -16.68 -70.23 -10.31
CA SER A 1008 -15.24 -69.95 -10.33
C SER A 1008 -14.42 -71.17 -9.88
N LYS A 1009 -13.17 -71.32 -10.36
CA LYS A 1009 -12.23 -72.35 -9.88
C LYS A 1009 -11.79 -72.14 -8.41
N TYR A 1010 -12.02 -70.96 -7.87
CA TYR A 1010 -11.64 -70.58 -6.51
C TYR A 1010 -12.79 -70.63 -5.51
N SER A 1011 -14.05 -70.77 -5.97
CA SER A 1011 -15.20 -70.78 -5.07
C SER A 1011 -15.46 -72.16 -4.47
N ASN A 1012 -15.92 -72.24 -3.22
CA ASN A 1012 -16.42 -73.50 -2.65
C ASN A 1012 -17.94 -73.63 -2.84
N TYR A 1013 -18.50 -74.81 -2.56
CA TYR A 1013 -19.94 -75.04 -2.73
C TYR A 1013 -20.82 -74.13 -1.87
N LYS A 1014 -20.34 -73.77 -0.66
CA LYS A 1014 -21.04 -72.82 0.22
C LYS A 1014 -21.14 -71.45 -0.47
N GLU A 1015 -20.06 -70.94 -1.02
CA GLU A 1015 -20.03 -69.68 -1.76
C GLU A 1015 -20.93 -69.71 -3.00
N ASN A 1016 -20.98 -70.82 -3.73
CA ASN A 1016 -21.85 -70.90 -4.90
C ASN A 1016 -23.35 -70.95 -4.56
N ILE A 1017 -23.74 -71.66 -3.49
CA ILE A 1017 -25.13 -71.62 -2.99
C ILE A 1017 -25.52 -70.19 -2.60
N LEU A 1018 -24.61 -69.45 -1.97
CA LEU A 1018 -24.84 -68.04 -1.61
C LEU A 1018 -25.03 -67.18 -2.86
N LEU A 1019 -24.20 -67.34 -3.88
CA LEU A 1019 -24.35 -66.63 -5.16
C LEU A 1019 -25.67 -66.98 -5.86
N VAL A 1020 -26.10 -68.25 -5.81
CA VAL A 1020 -27.39 -68.67 -6.38
C VAL A 1020 -28.55 -68.06 -5.61
N ILE A 1021 -28.51 -68.06 -4.27
CA ILE A 1021 -29.55 -67.43 -3.45
C ILE A 1021 -29.60 -65.92 -3.71
N LEU A 1022 -28.44 -65.26 -3.70
CA LEU A 1022 -28.28 -63.84 -4.00
C LEU A 1022 -28.83 -63.50 -5.38
N TYR A 1023 -28.40 -64.22 -6.42
CA TYR A 1023 -28.88 -64.05 -7.79
C TYR A 1023 -30.40 -64.21 -7.88
N ASN A 1024 -30.96 -65.22 -7.22
CA ASN A 1024 -32.40 -65.46 -7.25
C ASN A 1024 -33.19 -64.39 -6.51
N ILE A 1025 -32.71 -63.92 -5.35
CA ILE A 1025 -33.29 -62.78 -4.64
C ILE A 1025 -33.27 -61.54 -5.53
N LEU A 1026 -32.11 -61.17 -6.08
CA LEU A 1026 -31.96 -60.00 -6.95
C LEU A 1026 -32.82 -60.11 -8.22
N ASN A 1027 -32.89 -61.29 -8.84
CA ASN A 1027 -33.70 -61.51 -10.05
C ASN A 1027 -35.20 -61.43 -9.77
N ILE A 1028 -35.66 -61.95 -8.62
CA ILE A 1028 -37.05 -61.80 -8.18
C ILE A 1028 -37.35 -60.32 -7.91
N LEU A 1029 -36.48 -59.63 -7.18
CA LEU A 1029 -36.65 -58.21 -6.89
C LEU A 1029 -36.68 -57.38 -8.18
N ALA A 1030 -35.73 -57.60 -9.10
CA ALA A 1030 -35.66 -56.89 -10.38
C ALA A 1030 -36.93 -57.09 -11.22
N LYS A 1031 -37.45 -58.33 -11.32
CA LYS A 1031 -38.65 -58.62 -12.11
C LYS A 1031 -39.93 -58.08 -11.49
N GLU A 1032 -40.11 -58.22 -10.18
CA GLU A 1032 -41.35 -57.83 -9.52
C GLU A 1032 -41.43 -56.31 -9.29
N PHE A 1033 -40.29 -55.63 -9.15
CA PHE A 1033 -40.24 -54.18 -8.95
C PHE A 1033 -39.87 -53.37 -10.21
N GLN A 1034 -39.71 -53.99 -11.39
CA GLN A 1034 -39.34 -53.32 -12.65
C GLN A 1034 -40.21 -52.09 -13.01
N ASP A 1035 -41.47 -52.07 -12.58
CA ASP A 1035 -42.42 -50.98 -12.84
C ASP A 1035 -42.29 -49.82 -11.84
N ASN A 1036 -41.41 -49.92 -10.83
CA ASN A 1036 -41.17 -48.92 -9.79
C ASN A 1036 -39.86 -48.15 -10.05
N TYR A 1037 -39.77 -47.50 -11.21
CA TYR A 1037 -38.57 -46.80 -11.69
C TYR A 1037 -37.94 -45.86 -10.66
N ASN A 1038 -38.73 -45.02 -9.99
CA ASN A 1038 -38.19 -44.08 -8.98
C ASN A 1038 -37.50 -44.80 -7.81
N PHE A 1039 -38.04 -45.93 -7.35
CA PHE A 1039 -37.37 -46.72 -6.29
C PHE A 1039 -36.10 -47.36 -6.83
N ILE A 1040 -36.13 -47.87 -8.06
CA ILE A 1040 -34.97 -48.54 -8.66
C ILE A 1040 -33.81 -47.56 -8.89
N ASP A 1041 -34.10 -46.35 -9.34
CA ASP A 1041 -33.10 -45.30 -9.57
C ASP A 1041 -32.56 -44.72 -8.26
N ASP A 1042 -33.38 -44.68 -7.20
CA ASP A 1042 -32.97 -44.17 -5.89
C ASP A 1042 -32.27 -45.23 -5.00
N PHE A 1043 -32.57 -46.51 -5.20
CA PHE A 1043 -32.02 -47.60 -4.39
C PHE A 1043 -30.67 -48.07 -4.93
N ASN A 1044 -29.63 -48.05 -4.10
CA ASN A 1044 -28.27 -48.39 -4.51
C ASN A 1044 -28.07 -49.91 -4.59
N PHE A 1045 -28.53 -50.51 -5.69
CA PHE A 1045 -28.36 -51.95 -5.95
C PHE A 1045 -26.89 -52.38 -6.04
N LYS A 1046 -25.94 -51.49 -6.35
CA LYS A 1046 -24.50 -51.82 -6.37
C LYS A 1046 -23.93 -52.05 -4.97
N LYS A 1047 -24.57 -51.52 -3.93
CA LYS A 1047 -24.16 -51.69 -2.54
C LYS A 1047 -24.53 -53.07 -1.98
N LEU A 1048 -25.58 -53.68 -2.52
CA LEU A 1048 -25.98 -55.08 -2.26
C LEU A 1048 -25.09 -56.05 -3.01
#